data_AF-A0A972H8V4-F1
#
_entry.id   AF-A0A972H8V4-F1
#
_cell.length_a   1.000
_cell.length_b   1.000
_cell.length_c   1.000
_cell.angle_alpha   90.00
_cell.angle_beta   90.00
_cell.angle_gamma   90.00
#
_symmetry.space_group_name_H-M   'P 1'
#
loop_
_entity.id
_entity.type
_entity.pdbx_description
1 polymer ?
#
loop_
_entity_poly.entity_id
_entity_poly.type
_entity_poly.pdbx_seq_one_letter_code
_entity_poly.pdbx_strand_id
1 'polypeptide(L)'
;MYALFEEIINNLINSTHGRDILRLNIPAQLTSEDSVSLSALNSAFLVILSGSKNPFYSKARALFEAAKEIPALKRAAEFYELSLELIKREIDNHPGPEKLKALAGYLSGLSDSEPRMRIIESIREVFFPEGVGIFEHKDEMREALRRKRLIRVDQHNHNPVKRPATEVLFTSNVLLTIPPKDRDIKELDLDDNLKEKLEQIMEEDQLYWYDHPIQIGVETDKNEAVYGLKGLSDALRFEKKLGTASSDERLKCLLSVSVTHKGLHFIAKDYVEEELKKAGILKDMDIYLFTEEDTRAVVEEILAPAAARYLDKKDVELLSEVFGVDGEYGRHYSFLKAIVPLWSLLMAPSIKATFKIDLDQVFPEEHLVKETGKSAFQHLMTPLWGARGRDWLGREVFLGLLAGALVNEKDIGRSLFTPDVRYPSEDITGDEVLFYSQLPQALSTEAEMMTRYNSEELDGKKACIQRYHVTGGTTGALVEALRAWRPFTPGFVGRAEDQAYLMSVLFECEKGCLRYLHKDGLIMRHDKEAFASEAIQAAWAGKTVGDYVRIIIFSFYARALGWQIEDIKAELDPFTGCFISDMPITLSVLRLSLKAAKLFNTSQAEKAEELLEVGFKRLGRLLDELKREPDFIKKSFQREKTGWDIYYDVIDALEEALKRDDPFAVRTRERMASIAKSYRLNI
;
A
#
# COMPACT_ATOMS: atom_id res chain seq x y z
N MET A 1 29.43 -18.49 -4.21
CA MET A 1 27.99 -18.53 -4.52
C MET A 1 27.67 -17.78 -5.79
N TYR A 2 28.22 -16.58 -5.96
CA TYR A 2 27.98 -15.75 -7.15
C TYR A 2 28.18 -16.45 -8.51
N ALA A 3 29.18 -17.32 -8.68
CA ALA A 3 29.38 -18.04 -9.94
C ALA A 3 28.20 -18.95 -10.35
N LEU A 4 27.48 -19.54 -9.37
CA LEU A 4 26.26 -20.32 -9.65
C LEU A 4 25.12 -19.41 -10.11
N PHE A 5 25.04 -18.22 -9.52
CA PHE A 5 24.07 -17.20 -9.93
C PHE A 5 24.37 -16.69 -11.36
N GLU A 6 25.64 -16.42 -11.69
CA GLU A 6 26.04 -16.08 -13.07
C GLU A 6 25.59 -17.17 -14.06
N GLU A 7 25.75 -18.45 -13.71
CA GLU A 7 25.29 -19.59 -14.53
C GLU A 7 23.77 -19.61 -14.70
N ILE A 8 23.00 -19.35 -13.64
CA ILE A 8 21.53 -19.22 -13.72
C ILE A 8 21.16 -18.10 -14.69
N ILE A 9 21.72 -16.89 -14.50
CA ILE A 9 21.42 -15.75 -15.37
C ILE A 9 21.82 -16.04 -16.82
N ASN A 10 22.96 -16.68 -17.04
CA ASN A 10 23.41 -17.08 -18.37
C ASN A 10 22.43 -18.03 -19.06
N ASN A 11 21.85 -18.98 -18.33
CA ASN A 11 20.83 -19.89 -18.86
C ASN A 11 19.50 -19.19 -19.14
N LEU A 12 19.16 -18.13 -18.38
CA LEU A 12 17.93 -17.35 -18.56
C LEU A 12 17.98 -16.44 -19.79
N ILE A 13 19.08 -15.70 -19.98
CA ILE A 13 19.17 -14.64 -21.02
C ILE A 13 19.62 -15.16 -22.38
N ASN A 14 20.25 -16.32 -22.44
CA ASN A 14 20.61 -16.97 -23.70
C ASN A 14 19.56 -18.02 -24.07
N SER A 15 19.37 -18.24 -25.37
CA SER A 15 18.59 -19.38 -25.85
C SER A 15 19.35 -20.68 -25.61
N THR A 16 19.30 -21.18 -24.38
CA THR A 16 19.96 -22.43 -24.00
C THR A 16 19.23 -23.59 -24.68
N HIS A 17 19.94 -24.41 -25.46
CA HIS A 17 19.36 -25.53 -26.23
C HIS A 17 18.21 -25.12 -27.18
N GLY A 18 18.26 -23.91 -27.74
CA GLY A 18 17.21 -23.40 -28.65
C GLY A 18 15.91 -23.01 -27.94
N ARG A 19 15.90 -22.96 -26.60
CA ARG A 19 14.75 -22.57 -25.79
C ARG A 19 14.91 -21.15 -25.29
N ASP A 20 13.96 -20.30 -25.65
CA ASP A 20 13.87 -18.95 -25.12
C ASP A 20 12.97 -18.96 -23.87
N ILE A 21 13.58 -19.13 -22.69
CA ILE A 21 12.86 -19.19 -21.41
C ILE A 21 12.12 -17.87 -21.16
N LEU A 22 12.81 -16.74 -21.38
CA LEU A 22 12.23 -15.42 -21.16
C LEU A 22 11.33 -14.96 -22.30
N ARG A 23 11.45 -15.56 -23.49
CA ARG A 23 10.90 -15.06 -24.76
C ARG A 23 11.43 -13.67 -25.12
N LEU A 24 12.73 -13.45 -24.86
CA LEU A 24 13.41 -12.17 -25.07
C LEU A 24 14.75 -12.37 -25.79
N ASN A 25 14.99 -11.59 -26.85
CA ASN A 25 16.29 -11.54 -27.51
C ASN A 25 17.20 -10.46 -26.89
N ILE A 26 17.75 -10.74 -25.70
CA ILE A 26 18.64 -9.81 -24.98
C ILE A 26 19.90 -9.47 -25.80
N PRO A 27 20.61 -10.43 -26.43
CA PRO A 27 21.82 -10.12 -27.19
C PRO A 27 21.60 -9.20 -28.39
N ALA A 28 20.45 -9.31 -29.08
CA ALA A 28 20.16 -8.43 -30.22
C ALA A 28 20.09 -6.94 -29.82
N GLN A 29 19.60 -6.65 -28.60
CA GLN A 29 19.53 -5.30 -28.05
C GLN A 29 20.92 -4.69 -27.78
N LEU A 30 21.97 -5.52 -27.64
CA LEU A 30 23.35 -5.06 -27.51
C LEU A 30 23.98 -4.69 -28.87
N THR A 31 23.37 -5.10 -29.98
CA THR A 31 23.94 -5.03 -31.33
C THR A 31 23.22 -4.07 -32.27
N SER A 32 22.07 -3.52 -31.87
CA SER A 32 21.18 -2.81 -32.78
C SER A 32 21.61 -1.38 -33.16
N GLU A 33 22.62 -0.79 -32.52
CA GLU A 33 23.03 0.60 -32.76
C GLU A 33 24.56 0.79 -32.73
N ASP A 34 25.09 1.58 -33.66
CA ASP A 34 26.50 2.04 -33.68
C ASP A 34 26.81 3.09 -32.59
N SER A 35 25.80 3.48 -31.79
CA SER A 35 25.88 4.43 -30.67
C SER A 35 25.49 3.78 -29.34
N VAL A 36 26.12 4.22 -28.25
CA VAL A 36 25.76 3.79 -26.89
C VAL A 36 24.39 4.37 -26.54
N SER A 37 23.38 3.52 -26.37
CA SER A 37 22.03 3.90 -25.95
C SER A 37 21.60 3.22 -24.65
N LEU A 38 20.48 3.66 -24.08
CA LEU A 38 19.97 3.12 -22.82
C LEU A 38 19.52 1.66 -22.94
N SER A 39 18.95 1.28 -24.10
CA SER A 39 18.64 -0.12 -24.44
C SER A 39 19.88 -1.01 -24.43
N ALA A 40 20.95 -0.56 -25.12
CA ALA A 40 22.20 -1.29 -25.18
C ALA A 40 22.88 -1.38 -23.80
N LEU A 41 22.77 -0.34 -22.96
CA LEU A 41 23.28 -0.35 -21.59
C LEU A 41 22.52 -1.32 -20.68
N ASN A 42 21.18 -1.36 -20.76
CA ASN A 42 20.36 -2.33 -20.03
C ASN A 42 20.68 -3.78 -20.44
N SER A 43 20.84 -4.04 -21.74
CA SER A 43 21.27 -5.35 -22.23
C SER A 43 22.68 -5.71 -21.76
N ALA A 44 23.62 -4.75 -21.81
CA ALA A 44 24.97 -4.93 -21.30
C ALA A 44 25.00 -5.31 -19.81
N PHE A 45 24.13 -4.72 -18.99
CA PHE A 45 23.99 -5.05 -17.57
C PHE A 45 23.62 -6.54 -17.38
N LEU A 46 22.58 -7.01 -18.06
CA LEU A 46 22.13 -8.41 -18.00
C LEU A 46 23.22 -9.37 -18.48
N VAL A 47 23.95 -9.03 -19.54
CA VAL A 47 25.08 -9.81 -20.06
C VAL A 47 26.24 -9.86 -19.04
N ILE A 48 26.59 -8.73 -18.41
CA ILE A 48 27.63 -8.71 -17.36
C ILE A 48 27.22 -9.58 -16.17
N LEU A 49 25.95 -9.53 -15.79
CA LEU A 49 25.40 -10.33 -14.69
C LEU A 49 25.47 -11.85 -14.95
N SER A 50 25.50 -12.26 -16.22
CA SER A 50 25.69 -13.66 -16.63
C SER A 50 27.14 -14.17 -16.58
N GLY A 51 28.08 -13.30 -16.20
CA GLY A 51 29.48 -13.64 -15.99
C GLY A 51 30.32 -13.72 -17.28
N SER A 52 31.63 -13.90 -17.09
CA SER A 52 32.65 -13.80 -18.15
C SER A 52 32.60 -14.91 -19.20
N LYS A 53 31.83 -15.97 -18.96
CA LYS A 53 31.60 -17.06 -19.93
C LYS A 53 30.65 -16.66 -21.06
N ASN A 54 29.88 -15.58 -20.91
CA ASN A 54 28.99 -15.11 -21.95
C ASN A 54 29.79 -14.54 -23.14
N PRO A 55 29.51 -14.94 -24.39
CA PRO A 55 30.24 -14.47 -25.57
C PRO A 55 30.26 -12.94 -25.74
N PHE A 56 29.26 -12.24 -25.21
CA PHE A 56 29.12 -10.79 -25.32
C PHE A 56 29.70 -10.02 -24.13
N TYR A 57 30.28 -10.70 -23.13
CA TYR A 57 30.74 -10.08 -21.87
C TYR A 57 31.73 -8.93 -22.10
N SER A 58 32.77 -9.15 -22.90
CA SER A 58 33.78 -8.11 -23.18
C SER A 58 33.18 -6.89 -23.89
N LYS A 59 32.25 -7.11 -24.82
CA LYS A 59 31.53 -6.02 -25.50
C LYS A 59 30.67 -5.23 -24.52
N ALA A 60 29.92 -5.92 -23.66
CA ALA A 60 29.08 -5.30 -22.64
C ALA A 60 29.90 -4.45 -21.65
N ARG A 61 31.07 -4.94 -21.22
CA ARG A 61 31.99 -4.17 -20.36
C ARG A 61 32.51 -2.90 -21.04
N ALA A 62 32.93 -2.98 -22.30
CA ALA A 62 33.39 -1.81 -23.05
C ALA A 62 32.28 -0.75 -23.19
N LEU A 63 31.03 -1.18 -23.38
CA LEU A 63 29.87 -0.30 -23.46
C LEU A 63 29.61 0.43 -22.13
N PHE A 64 29.74 -0.26 -20.99
CA PHE A 64 29.63 0.35 -19.66
C PHE A 64 30.62 1.48 -19.44
N GLU A 65 31.90 1.25 -19.77
CA GLU A 65 32.94 2.27 -19.62
C GLU A 65 32.71 3.46 -20.56
N ALA A 66 32.25 3.22 -21.80
CA ALA A 66 31.87 4.29 -22.70
C ALA A 66 30.66 5.10 -22.21
N ALA A 67 29.67 4.44 -21.59
CA ALA A 67 28.47 5.10 -21.08
C ALA A 67 28.75 6.07 -19.92
N LYS A 68 29.77 5.81 -19.10
CA LYS A 68 30.19 6.68 -17.98
C LYS A 68 30.65 8.06 -18.46
N GLU A 69 31.20 8.14 -19.66
CA GLU A 69 31.68 9.39 -20.27
C GLU A 69 30.56 10.18 -20.98
N ILE A 70 29.36 9.61 -21.12
CA ILE A 70 28.20 10.25 -21.76
C ILE A 70 27.30 10.85 -20.67
N PRO A 71 27.16 12.19 -20.57
CA PRO A 71 26.40 12.82 -19.49
C PRO A 71 24.96 12.30 -19.34
N ALA A 72 24.27 12.03 -20.45
CA ALA A 72 22.92 11.50 -20.46
C ALA A 72 22.80 10.05 -19.92
N LEU A 73 23.87 9.26 -19.99
CA LEU A 73 23.86 7.84 -19.58
C LEU A 73 24.62 7.59 -18.28
N LYS A 74 25.40 8.57 -17.81
CA LYS A 74 26.25 8.46 -16.62
C LYS A 74 25.48 7.93 -15.40
N ARG A 75 24.31 8.49 -15.11
CA ARG A 75 23.47 8.05 -13.98
C ARG A 75 23.04 6.60 -14.11
N ALA A 76 22.68 6.17 -15.32
CA ALA A 76 22.27 4.78 -15.57
C ALA A 76 23.46 3.82 -15.38
N ALA A 77 24.65 4.21 -15.85
CA ALA A 77 25.86 3.41 -15.67
C ALA A 77 26.25 3.30 -14.18
N GLU A 78 26.21 4.40 -13.43
CA GLU A 78 26.45 4.44 -11.98
C GLU A 78 25.44 3.56 -11.21
N PHE A 79 24.15 3.65 -11.57
CA PHE A 79 23.11 2.80 -10.97
C PHE A 79 23.38 1.31 -11.18
N TYR A 80 23.72 0.89 -12.41
CA TYR A 80 23.98 -0.51 -12.69
C TYR A 80 25.29 -1.01 -12.06
N GLU A 81 26.32 -0.16 -11.97
CA GLU A 81 27.56 -0.49 -11.28
C GLU A 81 27.34 -0.73 -9.78
N LEU A 82 26.58 0.16 -9.13
CA LEU A 82 26.13 -0.02 -7.76
C LEU A 82 25.30 -1.31 -7.60
N SER A 83 24.39 -1.56 -8.55
CA SER A 83 23.54 -2.75 -8.53
C SER A 83 24.36 -4.04 -8.63
N LEU A 84 25.37 -4.10 -9.50
CA LEU A 84 26.27 -5.26 -9.62
C LEU A 84 27.01 -5.54 -8.30
N GLU A 85 27.49 -4.50 -7.62
CA GLU A 85 28.15 -4.62 -6.31
C GLU A 85 27.19 -5.19 -5.25
N LEU A 86 26.00 -4.61 -5.14
CA LEU A 86 25.01 -5.00 -4.13
C LEU A 86 24.42 -6.39 -4.39
N ILE A 87 24.14 -6.74 -5.66
CA ILE A 87 23.68 -8.08 -6.04
C ILE A 87 24.74 -9.13 -5.68
N LYS A 88 26.00 -8.86 -6.01
CA LYS A 88 27.08 -9.79 -5.63
C LYS A 88 27.14 -10.01 -4.12
N ARG A 89 27.07 -8.93 -3.34
CA ARG A 89 27.04 -9.00 -1.88
C ARG A 89 25.81 -9.77 -1.37
N GLU A 90 24.63 -9.54 -1.93
CA GLU A 90 23.40 -10.21 -1.51
C GLU A 90 23.46 -11.72 -1.80
N ILE A 91 23.91 -12.11 -3.00
CA ILE A 91 24.05 -13.50 -3.41
C ILE A 91 25.13 -14.25 -2.62
N ASP A 92 26.28 -13.62 -2.36
CA ASP A 92 27.33 -14.24 -1.55
C ASP A 92 26.93 -14.43 -0.09
N ASN A 93 25.96 -13.65 0.40
CA ASN A 93 25.38 -13.78 1.75
C ASN A 93 24.00 -14.47 1.78
N HIS A 94 23.58 -15.10 0.67
CA HIS A 94 22.24 -15.66 0.57
C HIS A 94 22.02 -16.81 1.59
N PRO A 95 20.91 -16.82 2.36
CA PRO A 95 20.72 -17.79 3.45
C PRO A 95 20.49 -19.23 2.96
N GLY A 96 20.02 -19.42 1.73
CA GLY A 96 19.74 -20.73 1.13
C GLY A 96 20.60 -21.06 -0.10
N PRO A 97 21.90 -21.33 0.04
CA PRO A 97 22.79 -21.58 -1.10
C PRO A 97 22.44 -22.83 -1.90
N GLU A 98 21.87 -23.85 -1.24
CA GLU A 98 21.48 -25.10 -1.89
C GLU A 98 20.36 -24.91 -2.92
N LYS A 99 19.45 -23.94 -2.72
CA LYS A 99 18.41 -23.62 -3.71
C LYS A 99 19.00 -23.09 -5.01
N LEU A 100 19.99 -22.19 -4.92
CA LEU A 100 20.70 -21.67 -6.09
C LEU A 100 21.50 -22.78 -6.79
N LYS A 101 22.16 -23.66 -6.03
CA LYS A 101 22.89 -24.79 -6.60
C LYS A 101 21.98 -25.78 -7.30
N ALA A 102 20.83 -26.10 -6.71
CA ALA A 102 19.82 -26.96 -7.31
C ALA A 102 19.29 -26.39 -8.62
N LEU A 103 18.93 -25.10 -8.64
CA LEU A 103 18.45 -24.43 -9.85
C LEU A 103 19.53 -24.37 -10.94
N ALA A 104 20.77 -24.02 -10.61
CA ALA A 104 21.87 -24.01 -11.57
C ALA A 104 22.07 -25.40 -12.20
N GLY A 105 22.11 -26.45 -11.38
CA GLY A 105 22.24 -27.83 -11.86
C GLY A 105 21.06 -28.28 -12.73
N TYR A 106 19.84 -27.88 -12.36
CA TYR A 106 18.64 -28.18 -13.14
C TYR A 106 18.65 -27.49 -14.51
N LEU A 107 18.97 -26.19 -14.57
CA LEU A 107 19.00 -25.42 -15.82
C LEU A 107 20.09 -25.94 -16.77
N SER A 108 21.26 -26.30 -16.24
CA SER A 108 22.36 -26.85 -17.05
C SER A 108 22.13 -28.29 -17.50
N GLY A 109 21.17 -29.00 -16.90
CA GLY A 109 20.79 -30.37 -17.24
C GLY A 109 19.46 -30.48 -18.01
N LEU A 110 18.92 -29.38 -18.52
CA LEU A 110 17.60 -29.37 -19.18
C LEU A 110 17.55 -30.29 -20.40
N SER A 111 16.47 -31.07 -20.48
CA SER A 111 16.15 -31.87 -21.67
C SER A 111 15.30 -31.09 -22.67
N ASP A 112 15.42 -31.43 -23.96
CA ASP A 112 14.59 -30.84 -25.03
C ASP A 112 13.10 -31.19 -24.95
N SER A 113 12.69 -32.09 -24.05
CA SER A 113 11.29 -32.45 -23.79
C SER A 113 10.66 -31.75 -22.58
N GLU A 114 11.44 -31.04 -21.76
CA GLU A 114 10.92 -30.49 -20.50
C GLU A 114 9.87 -29.39 -20.75
N PRO A 115 8.66 -29.45 -20.15
CA PRO A 115 7.65 -28.40 -20.30
C PRO A 115 8.13 -27.06 -19.77
N ARG A 116 7.90 -25.98 -20.54
CA ARG A 116 8.34 -24.62 -20.16
C ARG A 116 7.79 -24.19 -18.79
N MET A 117 6.54 -24.53 -18.47
CA MET A 117 5.95 -24.15 -17.19
C MET A 117 6.69 -24.78 -16.01
N ARG A 118 7.11 -26.04 -16.12
CA ARG A 118 7.92 -26.70 -15.09
C ARG A 118 9.27 -26.00 -14.88
N ILE A 119 9.88 -25.49 -15.95
CA ILE A 119 11.10 -24.67 -15.85
C ILE A 119 10.81 -23.36 -15.09
N ILE A 120 9.71 -22.68 -15.42
CA ILE A 120 9.29 -21.46 -14.73
C ILE A 120 9.03 -21.74 -13.25
N GLU A 121 8.41 -22.85 -12.89
CA GLU A 121 8.19 -23.23 -11.49
C GLU A 121 9.51 -23.45 -10.74
N SER A 122 10.46 -24.18 -11.31
CA SER A 122 11.79 -24.35 -10.69
C SER A 122 12.54 -23.03 -10.51
N ILE A 123 12.39 -22.08 -11.44
CA ILE A 123 12.93 -20.73 -11.28
C ILE A 123 12.22 -20.01 -10.11
N ARG A 124 10.89 -20.08 -10.05
CA ARG A 124 10.09 -19.44 -9.00
C ARG A 124 10.34 -20.03 -7.62
N GLU A 125 10.67 -21.31 -7.47
CA GLU A 125 11.07 -21.88 -6.17
C GLU A 125 12.23 -21.12 -5.49
N VAL A 126 13.07 -20.45 -6.29
CA VAL A 126 14.17 -19.60 -5.82
C VAL A 126 13.73 -18.14 -5.68
N PHE A 127 13.12 -17.56 -6.72
CA PHE A 127 12.88 -16.11 -6.78
C PHE A 127 11.51 -15.65 -6.25
N PHE A 128 10.50 -16.53 -6.27
CA PHE A 128 9.09 -16.23 -5.99
C PHE A 128 8.31 -17.50 -5.60
N PRO A 129 8.64 -18.14 -4.46
CA PRO A 129 8.07 -19.44 -4.12
C PRO A 129 6.56 -19.39 -3.88
N GLU A 130 5.99 -18.23 -3.59
CA GLU A 130 4.54 -18.03 -3.37
C GLU A 130 3.74 -18.23 -4.66
N GLY A 131 4.38 -18.15 -5.83
CA GLY A 131 3.73 -18.36 -7.13
C GLY A 131 3.76 -19.80 -7.63
N VAL A 132 4.45 -20.71 -6.95
CA VAL A 132 4.62 -22.11 -7.37
C VAL A 132 3.32 -22.88 -7.15
N GLY A 133 2.91 -23.71 -8.12
CA GLY A 133 1.73 -24.57 -8.04
C GLY A 133 0.39 -23.85 -8.21
N ILE A 134 0.35 -22.51 -8.15
CA ILE A 134 -0.93 -21.76 -8.22
C ILE A 134 -1.69 -22.06 -9.51
N PHE A 135 -1.03 -22.16 -10.67
CA PHE A 135 -1.73 -22.43 -11.93
C PHE A 135 -2.40 -23.81 -11.93
N GLU A 136 -1.71 -24.83 -11.44
CA GLU A 136 -2.14 -26.23 -11.49
C GLU A 136 -3.12 -26.59 -10.36
N HIS A 137 -2.97 -25.98 -9.18
CA HIS A 137 -3.66 -26.37 -7.94
C HIS A 137 -4.55 -25.27 -7.35
N LYS A 138 -5.14 -24.40 -8.19
CA LYS A 138 -5.95 -23.23 -7.76
C LYS A 138 -6.95 -23.53 -6.64
N ASP A 139 -7.84 -24.51 -6.86
CA ASP A 139 -8.90 -24.84 -5.89
C ASP A 139 -8.33 -25.40 -4.59
N GLU A 140 -7.33 -26.28 -4.66
CA GLU A 140 -6.70 -26.86 -3.48
C GLU A 140 -6.01 -25.79 -2.63
N MET A 141 -5.23 -24.91 -3.27
CA MET A 141 -4.55 -23.80 -2.61
C MET A 141 -5.54 -22.79 -2.03
N ARG A 142 -6.67 -22.53 -2.70
CA ARG A 142 -7.75 -21.67 -2.19
C ARG A 142 -8.31 -22.22 -0.88
N GLU A 143 -8.66 -23.50 -0.85
CA GLU A 143 -9.20 -24.13 0.35
C GLU A 143 -8.16 -24.26 1.47
N ALA A 144 -6.90 -24.54 1.12
CA ALA A 144 -5.80 -24.54 2.09
C ALA A 144 -5.61 -23.16 2.73
N LEU A 145 -5.67 -22.09 1.93
CA LEU A 145 -5.58 -20.73 2.42
C LEU A 145 -6.77 -20.39 3.33
N ARG A 146 -8.00 -20.74 2.96
CA ARG A 146 -9.18 -20.56 3.83
C ARG A 146 -9.02 -21.25 5.18
N ARG A 147 -8.53 -22.49 5.20
CA ARG A 147 -8.24 -23.23 6.45
C ARG A 147 -7.18 -22.51 7.30
N LYS A 148 -6.12 -22.01 6.67
CA LYS A 148 -5.07 -21.20 7.33
C LYS A 148 -5.59 -19.86 7.85
N ARG A 149 -6.65 -19.32 7.29
CA ARG A 149 -7.29 -18.07 7.77
C ARG A 149 -8.40 -18.30 8.78
N LEU A 150 -8.76 -19.55 9.10
CA LEU A 150 -9.87 -19.85 9.99
C LEU A 150 -9.61 -19.34 11.41
N ILE A 151 -10.62 -18.67 11.96
CA ILE A 151 -10.73 -18.31 13.37
C ILE A 151 -11.94 -19.04 13.96
N ARG A 152 -11.72 -19.75 15.06
CA ARG A 152 -12.79 -20.26 15.92
C ARG A 152 -13.11 -19.20 16.96
N VAL A 153 -14.35 -18.73 16.96
CA VAL A 153 -14.79 -17.62 17.81
C VAL A 153 -15.18 -18.16 19.18
N ASP A 154 -14.47 -17.70 20.20
CA ASP A 154 -14.72 -18.07 21.60
C ASP A 154 -15.70 -17.08 22.25
N GLN A 155 -15.59 -15.79 21.91
CA GLN A 155 -16.41 -14.73 22.48
C GLN A 155 -16.69 -13.62 21.47
N HIS A 156 -17.96 -13.27 21.31
CA HIS A 156 -18.37 -12.09 20.53
C HIS A 156 -18.06 -10.78 21.26
N ASN A 157 -17.91 -9.70 20.50
CA ASN A 157 -17.85 -8.36 21.08
C ASN A 157 -19.13 -8.08 21.89
N HIS A 158 -18.97 -7.74 23.15
CA HIS A 158 -20.06 -7.47 24.09
C HIS A 158 -20.65 -6.06 23.90
N ASN A 159 -19.92 -5.16 23.25
CA ASN A 159 -20.35 -3.80 22.96
C ASN A 159 -20.02 -3.41 21.49
N PRO A 160 -20.63 -4.10 20.51
CA PRO A 160 -20.39 -3.80 19.10
C PRO A 160 -20.85 -2.38 18.75
N VAL A 161 -20.46 -1.92 17.57
CA VAL A 161 -21.06 -0.74 16.94
C VAL A 161 -22.55 -1.01 16.75
N LYS A 162 -23.38 -0.08 17.21
CA LYS A 162 -24.85 -0.10 17.12
C LYS A 162 -25.37 1.02 16.24
N ARG A 163 -24.68 2.16 16.20
CA ARG A 163 -25.07 3.32 15.38
C ARG A 163 -23.87 3.82 14.58
N PRO A 164 -23.58 3.21 13.41
CA PRO A 164 -22.41 3.57 12.62
C PRO A 164 -22.32 5.07 12.30
N ALA A 165 -23.45 5.75 12.07
CA ALA A 165 -23.47 7.18 11.80
C ALA A 165 -22.87 8.07 12.91
N THR A 166 -22.88 7.61 14.17
CA THR A 166 -22.45 8.39 15.34
C THR A 166 -21.33 7.74 16.16
N GLU A 167 -21.13 6.44 16.00
CA GLU A 167 -20.09 5.65 16.68
C GLU A 167 -18.89 5.33 15.78
N VAL A 168 -18.98 5.54 14.46
CA VAL A 168 -17.86 5.37 13.52
C VAL A 168 -17.42 6.71 12.96
N LEU A 169 -16.12 6.98 13.05
CA LEU A 169 -15.49 8.12 12.40
C LEU A 169 -14.96 7.71 11.03
N PHE A 170 -15.60 8.19 9.97
CA PHE A 170 -15.14 7.92 8.61
C PHE A 170 -13.89 8.74 8.31
N THR A 171 -12.94 8.11 7.64
CA THR A 171 -11.65 8.73 7.31
C THR A 171 -11.32 8.51 5.84
N SER A 172 -10.62 9.46 5.24
CA SER A 172 -10.15 9.35 3.86
C SER A 172 -8.93 10.23 3.65
N ASN A 173 -8.12 9.90 2.64
CA ASN A 173 -7.04 10.76 2.17
C ASN A 173 -7.45 11.48 0.89
N VAL A 174 -7.05 12.74 0.77
CA VAL A 174 -7.09 13.56 -0.43
C VAL A 174 -5.64 13.84 -0.81
N LEU A 175 -5.27 13.47 -2.03
CA LEU A 175 -3.91 13.68 -2.54
C LEU A 175 -4.02 14.74 -3.63
N LEU A 176 -3.38 15.90 -3.45
CA LEU A 176 -3.48 17.00 -4.41
C LEU A 176 -2.18 17.17 -5.20
N THR A 177 -2.31 17.50 -6.48
CA THR A 177 -1.19 17.87 -7.34
C THR A 177 -1.51 19.07 -8.23
N ILE A 178 -0.47 19.66 -8.81
CA ILE A 178 -0.59 20.74 -9.79
C ILE A 178 -1.43 20.32 -11.02
N PRO A 179 -2.01 21.28 -11.76
CA PRO A 179 -2.78 21.02 -12.97
C PRO A 179 -2.01 20.22 -14.04
N PRO A 180 -2.72 19.63 -15.03
CA PRO A 180 -2.09 19.04 -16.21
C PRO A 180 -1.16 20.03 -16.92
N LYS A 181 0.01 19.54 -17.40
CA LYS A 181 1.04 20.39 -18.03
C LYS A 181 0.58 21.10 -19.31
N ASP A 182 -0.45 20.55 -19.96
CA ASP A 182 -1.03 21.00 -21.22
C ASP A 182 -2.22 21.94 -21.05
N ARG A 183 -2.60 22.26 -19.81
CA ARG A 183 -3.76 23.12 -19.52
C ARG A 183 -3.33 24.50 -19.05
N ASP A 184 -3.87 25.55 -19.68
CA ASP A 184 -3.63 26.93 -19.25
C ASP A 184 -4.37 27.19 -17.92
N ILE A 185 -3.64 27.69 -16.91
CA ILE A 185 -4.15 28.05 -15.58
C ILE A 185 -5.32 29.04 -15.69
N LYS A 186 -5.30 29.92 -16.70
CA LYS A 186 -6.35 30.92 -16.92
C LYS A 186 -7.70 30.29 -17.28
N GLU A 187 -7.68 29.12 -17.91
CA GLU A 187 -8.86 28.36 -18.33
C GLU A 187 -9.43 27.47 -17.21
N LEU A 188 -8.78 27.40 -16.05
CA LEU A 188 -9.28 26.65 -14.91
C LEU A 188 -10.49 27.36 -14.29
N ASP A 189 -11.50 26.58 -13.88
CA ASP A 189 -12.64 27.07 -13.12
C ASP A 189 -12.28 27.23 -11.63
N LEU A 190 -11.39 28.18 -11.36
CA LEU A 190 -10.86 28.53 -10.04
C LEU A 190 -10.93 30.04 -9.85
N ASP A 191 -11.01 30.50 -8.60
CA ASP A 191 -10.91 31.93 -8.32
C ASP A 191 -9.54 32.53 -8.69
N ASP A 192 -9.51 33.82 -9.01
CA ASP A 192 -8.30 34.50 -9.51
C ASP A 192 -7.14 34.47 -8.49
N ASN A 193 -7.45 34.49 -7.19
CA ASN A 193 -6.44 34.45 -6.13
C ASN A 193 -5.83 33.04 -5.97
N LEU A 194 -6.62 31.98 -6.18
CA LEU A 194 -6.11 30.61 -6.28
C LEU A 194 -5.22 30.45 -7.52
N LYS A 195 -5.61 31.02 -8.66
CA LYS A 195 -4.80 30.99 -9.90
C LYS A 195 -3.45 31.65 -9.72
N GLU A 196 -3.39 32.86 -9.14
CA GLU A 196 -2.15 33.59 -8.87
C GLU A 196 -1.19 32.80 -7.97
N LYS A 197 -1.72 32.16 -6.91
CA LYS A 197 -0.91 31.30 -6.04
C LYS A 197 -0.42 30.06 -6.78
N LEU A 198 -1.27 29.44 -7.60
CA LEU A 198 -0.95 28.22 -8.33
C LEU A 198 0.16 28.41 -9.36
N GLU A 199 0.20 29.57 -10.04
CA GLU A 199 1.30 29.96 -10.94
C GLU A 199 2.66 29.87 -10.23
N GLN A 200 2.76 30.33 -8.99
CA GLN A 200 4.00 30.27 -8.21
C GLN A 200 4.35 28.84 -7.78
N ILE A 201 3.33 28.04 -7.43
CA ILE A 201 3.51 26.66 -6.95
C ILE A 201 3.99 25.75 -8.09
N MET A 202 3.58 26.01 -9.33
CA MET A 202 3.97 25.22 -10.49
C MET A 202 5.46 25.31 -10.84
N GLU A 203 6.18 26.29 -10.26
CA GLU A 203 7.64 26.42 -10.36
C GLU A 203 8.39 25.57 -9.29
N GLU A 204 7.67 25.02 -8.31
CA GLU A 204 8.27 24.20 -7.24
C GLU A 204 8.66 22.79 -7.74
N ASP A 205 9.67 22.19 -7.10
CA ASP A 205 9.97 20.78 -7.28
C ASP A 205 8.92 19.89 -6.60
N GLN A 206 8.49 18.84 -7.30
CA GLN A 206 7.65 17.80 -6.72
C GLN A 206 8.40 17.01 -5.63
N LEU A 207 7.80 16.94 -4.43
CA LEU A 207 8.34 16.28 -3.24
C LEU A 207 7.95 14.80 -3.13
N TYR A 208 6.70 14.46 -3.46
CA TYR A 208 6.11 13.13 -3.23
C TYR A 208 5.45 12.56 -4.49
N TRP A 209 5.40 11.23 -4.60
CA TRP A 209 4.80 10.51 -5.73
C TRP A 209 3.63 9.66 -5.27
N TYR A 210 2.43 10.09 -5.64
CA TYR A 210 1.18 9.38 -5.38
C TYR A 210 0.69 8.66 -6.64
N ASP A 211 -0.05 7.57 -6.47
CA ASP A 211 -0.56 6.73 -7.56
C ASP A 211 -1.57 7.44 -8.46
N HIS A 212 -2.47 8.24 -7.87
CA HIS A 212 -3.51 9.00 -8.57
C HIS A 212 -3.88 10.28 -7.78
N PRO A 213 -2.98 11.26 -7.69
CA PRO A 213 -3.33 12.53 -7.04
C PRO A 213 -4.36 13.30 -7.88
N ILE A 214 -5.30 13.95 -7.21
CA ILE A 214 -6.29 14.85 -7.81
C ILE A 214 -5.55 16.09 -8.32
N GLN A 215 -5.63 16.31 -9.63
CA GLN A 215 -5.08 17.50 -10.26
C GLN A 215 -5.98 18.71 -9.97
N ILE A 216 -5.39 19.80 -9.50
CA ILE A 216 -6.12 21.03 -9.29
C ILE A 216 -6.74 21.51 -10.61
N GLY A 217 -8.00 21.93 -10.53
CA GLY A 217 -8.79 22.40 -11.65
C GLY A 217 -9.39 21.29 -12.53
N VAL A 218 -9.27 20.01 -12.15
CA VAL A 218 -10.05 18.93 -12.78
C VAL A 218 -11.55 19.24 -12.71
N GLU A 219 -12.32 18.82 -13.71
CA GLU A 219 -13.78 18.95 -13.72
C GLU A 219 -14.39 18.33 -12.46
N THR A 220 -15.39 18.99 -11.86
CA THR A 220 -16.01 18.55 -10.60
C THR A 220 -16.53 17.10 -10.65
N ASP A 221 -17.07 16.66 -11.79
CA ASP A 221 -17.55 15.27 -11.96
C ASP A 221 -16.42 14.23 -12.02
N LYS A 222 -15.18 14.67 -12.31
CA LYS A 222 -13.96 13.85 -12.31
C LYS A 222 -13.11 14.05 -11.04
N ASN A 223 -13.57 14.86 -10.11
CA ASN A 223 -12.89 15.08 -8.84
C ASN A 223 -13.21 13.92 -7.88
N GLU A 224 -12.22 13.06 -7.60
CA GLU A 224 -12.40 11.89 -6.73
C GLU A 224 -12.95 12.28 -5.35
N ALA A 225 -12.51 13.39 -4.76
CA ALA A 225 -12.99 13.81 -3.44
C ALA A 225 -14.47 14.16 -3.43
N VAL A 226 -14.94 14.83 -4.47
CA VAL A 226 -16.37 15.10 -4.68
C VAL A 226 -17.11 13.77 -4.86
N TYR A 227 -16.58 12.87 -5.68
CA TYR A 227 -17.20 11.59 -5.99
C TYR A 227 -17.40 10.70 -4.76
N GLY A 228 -16.32 10.38 -4.05
CA GLY A 228 -16.37 9.48 -2.89
C GLY A 228 -17.23 10.02 -1.76
N LEU A 229 -17.15 11.32 -1.48
CA LEU A 229 -17.96 11.96 -0.43
C LEU A 229 -19.45 12.03 -0.81
N LYS A 230 -19.77 12.23 -2.09
CA LYS A 230 -21.15 12.08 -2.58
C LYS A 230 -21.65 10.66 -2.38
N GLY A 231 -20.85 9.65 -2.72
CA GLY A 231 -21.18 8.24 -2.49
C GLY A 231 -21.44 7.92 -1.01
N LEU A 232 -20.62 8.45 -0.10
CA LEU A 232 -20.83 8.28 1.34
C LEU A 232 -22.08 9.02 1.85
N SER A 233 -22.38 10.21 1.31
CA SER A 233 -23.60 10.95 1.59
C SER A 233 -24.85 10.19 1.11
N ASP A 234 -24.79 9.60 -0.08
CA ASP A 234 -25.88 8.77 -0.63
C ASP A 234 -26.09 7.48 0.17
N ALA A 235 -25.01 6.86 0.66
CA ALA A 235 -25.10 5.74 1.60
C ALA A 235 -25.87 6.14 2.87
N LEU A 236 -25.54 7.27 3.51
CA LEU A 236 -26.28 7.75 4.68
C LEU A 236 -27.77 7.97 4.36
N ARG A 237 -28.10 8.55 3.21
CA ARG A 237 -29.50 8.77 2.81
C ARG A 237 -30.24 7.45 2.63
N PHE A 238 -29.58 6.43 2.10
CA PHE A 238 -30.14 5.09 2.00
C PHE A 238 -30.40 4.49 3.39
N GLU A 239 -29.45 4.63 4.31
CA GLU A 239 -29.58 4.16 5.70
C GLU A 239 -30.71 4.88 6.46
N LYS A 240 -30.92 6.17 6.19
CA LYS A 240 -32.06 6.94 6.71
C LYS A 240 -33.40 6.40 6.20
N LYS A 241 -33.46 6.01 4.91
CA LYS A 241 -34.68 5.40 4.32
C LYS A 241 -34.97 4.03 4.90
N LEU A 242 -33.93 3.24 5.20
CA LEU A 242 -34.07 1.93 5.85
C LEU A 242 -34.38 2.00 7.34
N GLY A 243 -34.15 3.15 7.98
CA GLY A 243 -34.30 3.33 9.42
C GLY A 243 -33.11 2.82 10.25
N THR A 244 -31.99 2.46 9.60
CA THR A 244 -30.72 2.17 10.29
C THR A 244 -30.11 3.46 10.87
N ALA A 245 -30.32 4.59 10.19
CA ALA A 245 -29.94 5.92 10.64
C ALA A 245 -31.18 6.81 10.85
N SER A 246 -31.13 7.74 11.80
CA SER A 246 -32.22 8.70 12.02
C SER A 246 -32.15 9.87 11.02
N SER A 247 -33.28 10.53 10.76
CA SER A 247 -33.36 11.61 9.76
C SER A 247 -32.42 12.79 10.03
N ASP A 248 -32.13 13.05 11.31
CA ASP A 248 -31.28 14.13 11.81
C ASP A 248 -29.80 13.75 11.92
N GLU A 249 -29.45 12.46 11.79
CA GLU A 249 -28.05 12.03 11.86
C GLU A 249 -27.23 12.59 10.69
N ARG A 250 -25.99 12.95 11.01
CA ARG A 250 -24.95 13.40 10.08
C ARG A 250 -23.70 12.57 10.30
N LEU A 251 -23.01 12.23 9.23
CA LEU A 251 -21.72 11.54 9.34
C LEU A 251 -20.62 12.51 9.71
N LYS A 252 -19.64 12.05 10.48
CA LYS A 252 -18.37 12.75 10.67
C LYS A 252 -17.33 12.12 9.74
N CYS A 253 -16.68 12.95 8.93
CA CYS A 253 -15.63 12.52 8.03
C CYS A 253 -14.38 13.38 8.22
N LEU A 254 -13.24 12.73 8.46
CA LEU A 254 -11.92 13.36 8.53
C LEU A 254 -11.15 13.09 7.24
N LEU A 255 -10.67 14.16 6.61
CA LEU A 255 -9.84 14.12 5.43
C LEU A 255 -8.41 14.49 5.82
N SER A 256 -7.45 13.60 5.55
CA SER A 256 -6.04 14.00 5.49
C SER A 256 -5.76 14.57 4.10
N VAL A 257 -5.08 15.71 4.01
CA VAL A 257 -4.67 16.28 2.72
C VAL A 257 -3.17 16.28 2.60
N SER A 258 -2.67 15.44 1.71
CA SER A 258 -1.26 15.37 1.34
C SER A 258 -1.08 15.98 -0.04
N VAL A 259 0.06 16.63 -0.27
CA VAL A 259 0.29 17.38 -1.51
C VAL A 259 1.57 16.92 -2.19
N THR A 260 1.68 17.11 -3.50
CA THR A 260 2.93 16.82 -4.24
C THR A 260 3.94 17.96 -4.20
N HIS A 261 3.47 19.20 -3.98
CA HIS A 261 4.28 20.42 -3.93
C HIS A 261 3.94 21.19 -2.65
N LYS A 262 4.93 21.77 -1.97
CA LYS A 262 4.77 22.32 -0.63
C LYS A 262 3.78 23.49 -0.62
N GLY A 263 3.82 24.36 -1.63
CA GLY A 263 2.95 25.52 -1.67
C GLY A 263 1.45 25.17 -1.79
N LEU A 264 1.11 23.94 -2.20
CA LEU A 264 -0.29 23.47 -2.26
C LEU A 264 -0.97 23.44 -0.89
N HIS A 265 -0.23 23.30 0.22
CA HIS A 265 -0.82 23.32 1.57
C HIS A 265 -1.68 24.56 1.83
N PHE A 266 -1.26 25.71 1.31
CA PHE A 266 -1.91 27.00 1.55
C PHE A 266 -3.18 27.22 0.73
N ILE A 267 -3.43 26.39 -0.29
CA ILE A 267 -4.62 26.48 -1.15
C ILE A 267 -5.52 25.25 -1.05
N ALA A 268 -5.02 24.14 -0.48
CA ALA A 268 -5.70 22.86 -0.41
C ALA A 268 -7.11 22.95 0.20
N LYS A 269 -7.24 23.64 1.33
CA LYS A 269 -8.52 23.78 2.03
C LYS A 269 -9.53 24.56 1.19
N ASP A 270 -9.13 25.71 0.68
CA ASP A 270 -10.00 26.60 -0.11
C ASP A 270 -10.50 25.87 -1.37
N TYR A 271 -9.59 25.19 -2.07
CA TYR A 271 -9.91 24.38 -3.24
C TYR A 271 -10.91 23.26 -2.94
N VAL A 272 -10.65 22.43 -1.91
CA VAL A 272 -11.54 21.32 -1.56
C VAL A 272 -12.91 21.82 -1.09
N GLU A 273 -12.95 22.91 -0.31
CA GLU A 273 -14.20 23.51 0.15
C GLU A 273 -15.05 24.03 -1.02
N GLU A 274 -14.43 24.70 -2.00
CA GLU A 274 -15.11 25.20 -3.19
C GLU A 274 -15.70 24.07 -4.04
N GLU A 275 -14.92 23.02 -4.32
CA GLU A 275 -15.39 21.89 -5.13
C GLU A 275 -16.55 21.13 -4.46
N LEU A 276 -16.49 20.95 -3.14
CA LEU A 276 -17.60 20.34 -2.42
C LEU A 276 -18.85 21.24 -2.38
N LYS A 277 -18.69 22.57 -2.31
CA LYS A 277 -19.78 23.55 -2.43
C LYS A 277 -20.48 23.45 -3.77
N LYS A 278 -19.73 23.42 -4.88
CA LYS A 278 -20.27 23.25 -6.23
C LYS A 278 -21.12 21.98 -6.34
N ALA A 279 -20.71 20.90 -5.67
CA ALA A 279 -21.40 19.61 -5.72
C ALA A 279 -22.58 19.42 -4.74
N GLY A 280 -22.79 20.32 -3.76
CA GLY A 280 -23.92 20.26 -2.84
C GLY A 280 -23.96 19.07 -1.86
N ILE A 281 -22.82 18.41 -1.60
CA ILE A 281 -22.67 17.15 -0.82
C ILE A 281 -23.06 17.28 0.68
N LEU A 282 -23.34 18.49 1.14
CA LEU A 282 -22.88 19.01 2.44
C LEU A 282 -23.94 18.97 3.54
N LYS A 283 -25.17 18.63 3.17
CA LYS A 283 -26.32 18.59 4.08
C LYS A 283 -26.34 17.36 4.99
N ASP A 284 -25.51 16.37 4.73
CA ASP A 284 -25.55 15.08 5.43
C ASP A 284 -24.27 14.79 6.24
N MET A 285 -23.25 15.66 6.18
CA MET A 285 -21.92 15.36 6.70
C MET A 285 -21.23 16.54 7.38
N ASP A 286 -20.47 16.25 8.42
CA ASP A 286 -19.52 17.16 9.05
C ASP A 286 -18.12 16.75 8.60
N ILE A 287 -17.53 17.58 7.72
CA ILE A 287 -16.23 17.30 7.10
C ILE A 287 -15.16 18.15 7.77
N TYR A 288 -14.08 17.50 8.16
CA TYR A 288 -12.92 18.10 8.81
C TYR A 288 -11.67 17.79 7.99
N LEU A 289 -10.90 18.81 7.63
CA LEU A 289 -9.76 18.69 6.74
C LEU A 289 -8.47 18.98 7.50
N PHE A 290 -7.49 18.08 7.43
CA PHE A 290 -6.19 18.21 8.09
C PHE A 290 -5.08 18.21 7.06
N THR A 291 -4.41 19.34 6.90
CA THR A 291 -3.12 19.49 6.21
C THR A 291 -1.95 19.20 7.17
N GLU A 292 -0.72 19.16 6.66
CA GLU A 292 0.47 18.99 7.51
C GLU A 292 0.56 20.10 8.57
N GLU A 293 0.23 21.35 8.23
CA GLU A 293 0.27 22.44 9.20
C GLU A 293 -0.80 22.32 10.29
N ASP A 294 -1.95 21.74 9.95
CA ASP A 294 -3.00 21.47 10.92
C ASP A 294 -2.58 20.36 11.89
N THR A 295 -1.90 19.31 11.40
CA THR A 295 -1.35 18.27 12.28
C THR A 295 -0.23 18.80 13.18
N ARG A 296 0.61 19.71 12.69
CA ARG A 296 1.63 20.39 13.48
C ARG A 296 1.02 21.19 14.61
N ALA A 297 -0.06 21.93 14.36
CA ALA A 297 -0.79 22.64 15.41
C ALA A 297 -1.33 21.68 16.48
N VAL A 298 -1.86 20.50 16.11
CA VAL A 298 -2.25 19.49 17.09
C VAL A 298 -1.06 19.01 17.92
N VAL A 299 0.10 18.77 17.30
CA VAL A 299 1.30 18.37 18.05
C VAL A 299 1.73 19.46 19.02
N GLU A 300 1.92 20.69 18.54
CA GLU A 300 2.48 21.81 19.31
C GLU A 300 1.55 22.29 20.43
N GLU A 301 0.23 22.26 20.21
CA GLU A 301 -0.74 22.85 21.15
C GLU A 301 -1.44 21.83 22.06
N ILE A 302 -1.45 20.55 21.66
CA ILE A 302 -2.17 19.49 22.38
C ILE A 302 -1.20 18.42 22.87
N LEU A 303 -0.52 17.72 21.95
CA LEU A 303 0.21 16.50 22.28
C LEU A 303 1.52 16.78 23.04
N ALA A 304 2.34 17.71 22.55
CA ALA A 304 3.61 18.06 23.16
C ALA A 304 3.45 18.68 24.57
N PRO A 305 2.53 19.65 24.79
CA PRO A 305 2.26 20.16 26.13
C PRO A 305 1.75 19.08 27.09
N ALA A 306 0.90 18.16 26.63
CA ALA A 306 0.41 17.06 27.45
C ALA A 306 1.52 16.05 27.80
N ALA A 307 2.39 15.72 26.84
CA ALA A 307 3.56 14.88 27.08
C ALA A 307 4.48 15.46 28.16
N ALA A 308 4.82 16.75 28.03
CA ALA A 308 5.65 17.46 29.00
C ALA A 308 4.99 17.49 30.40
N ARG A 309 3.67 17.68 30.45
CA ARG A 309 2.94 17.84 31.72
C ARG A 309 2.74 16.52 32.48
N TYR A 310 2.53 15.41 31.77
CA TYR A 310 2.10 14.16 32.38
C TYR A 310 3.11 13.02 32.31
N LEU A 311 4.04 13.03 31.35
CA LEU A 311 4.93 11.89 31.11
C LEU A 311 6.40 12.18 31.44
N ASP A 312 6.79 13.44 31.66
CA ASP A 312 8.19 13.87 31.85
C ASP A 312 9.15 13.32 30.75
N LYS A 313 8.63 13.09 29.55
CA LYS A 313 9.41 12.57 28.42
C LYS A 313 10.15 13.71 27.73
N LYS A 314 11.40 13.45 27.36
CA LYS A 314 12.27 14.41 26.69
C LYS A 314 12.21 14.34 25.18
N ASP A 315 11.80 13.20 24.61
CA ASP A 315 11.79 12.94 23.17
C ASP A 315 10.47 13.36 22.49
N VAL A 316 9.91 14.50 22.90
CA VAL A 316 8.59 14.97 22.44
C VAL A 316 8.64 15.37 20.96
N GLU A 317 9.82 15.71 20.44
CA GLU A 317 10.07 15.97 19.02
C GLU A 317 9.71 14.79 18.11
N LEU A 318 9.72 13.55 18.63
CA LEU A 318 9.31 12.36 17.88
C LEU A 318 7.84 12.39 17.50
N LEU A 319 7.00 13.13 18.24
CA LEU A 319 5.59 13.28 17.90
C LEU A 319 5.41 13.99 16.55
N SER A 320 6.23 15.00 16.26
CA SER A 320 6.18 15.73 14.98
C SER A 320 6.62 14.85 13.81
N GLU A 321 7.48 13.86 14.04
CA GLU A 321 7.91 12.93 13.00
C GLU A 321 6.80 11.94 12.62
N VAL A 322 6.05 11.43 13.61
CA VAL A 322 5.05 10.37 13.36
C VAL A 322 3.65 10.90 13.08
N PHE A 323 3.22 11.96 13.77
CA PHE A 323 1.86 12.49 13.67
C PHE A 323 1.78 13.57 12.59
N GLY A 324 1.53 13.16 11.34
CA GLY A 324 1.41 14.06 10.20
C GLY A 324 0.81 13.39 8.96
N VAL A 325 0.57 14.18 7.92
CA VAL A 325 -0.06 13.73 6.67
C VAL A 325 0.84 13.86 5.45
N ASP A 326 1.91 14.65 5.52
CA ASP A 326 2.87 14.77 4.43
C ASP A 326 3.92 13.68 4.48
N GLY A 327 4.20 13.03 3.36
CA GLY A 327 5.18 11.96 3.29
C GLY A 327 4.78 10.88 2.30
N GLU A 328 5.51 9.78 2.37
CA GLU A 328 5.08 8.52 1.80
C GLU A 328 3.76 8.04 2.45
N TYR A 329 3.03 7.16 1.75
CA TYR A 329 1.67 6.72 2.14
C TYR A 329 1.53 6.25 3.60
N GLY A 330 2.57 5.63 4.17
CA GLY A 330 2.57 5.11 5.53
C GLY A 330 2.26 6.16 6.60
N ARG A 331 2.80 7.38 6.47
CA ARG A 331 2.63 8.43 7.50
C ARG A 331 1.17 8.90 7.55
N HIS A 332 0.57 9.23 6.40
CA HIS A 332 -0.84 9.65 6.37
C HIS A 332 -1.79 8.52 6.77
N TYR A 333 -1.49 7.27 6.40
CA TYR A 333 -2.36 6.14 6.74
C TYR A 333 -2.39 5.91 8.25
N SER A 334 -1.23 6.04 8.89
CA SER A 334 -1.11 6.04 10.35
C SER A 334 -1.87 7.19 10.99
N PHE A 335 -1.76 8.41 10.45
CA PHE A 335 -2.52 9.57 10.95
C PHE A 335 -4.04 9.32 10.92
N LEU A 336 -4.58 8.81 9.82
CA LEU A 336 -6.02 8.55 9.68
C LEU A 336 -6.55 7.58 10.74
N LYS A 337 -5.71 6.67 11.25
CA LYS A 337 -6.08 5.80 12.38
C LYS A 337 -5.81 6.47 13.71
N ALA A 338 -4.67 7.12 13.88
CA ALA A 338 -4.23 7.74 15.12
C ALA A 338 -5.14 8.89 15.58
N ILE A 339 -5.59 9.76 14.68
CA ILE A 339 -6.47 10.89 15.04
C ILE A 339 -7.76 10.44 15.75
N VAL A 340 -8.22 9.21 15.52
CA VAL A 340 -9.52 8.72 15.99
C VAL A 340 -9.54 8.50 17.51
N PRO A 341 -8.56 7.82 18.15
CA PRO A 341 -8.40 7.81 19.61
C PRO A 341 -8.40 9.20 20.25
N LEU A 342 -7.65 10.15 19.69
CA LEU A 342 -7.62 11.53 20.20
C LEU A 342 -8.99 12.22 20.07
N TRP A 343 -9.65 12.02 18.92
CA TRP A 343 -10.98 12.56 18.65
C TRP A 343 -12.05 11.95 19.56
N SER A 344 -12.02 10.63 19.76
CA SER A 344 -12.92 9.93 20.67
C SER A 344 -12.77 10.47 22.09
N LEU A 345 -11.53 10.68 22.55
CA LEU A 345 -11.27 11.21 23.88
C LEU A 345 -11.72 12.66 24.07
N LEU A 346 -11.32 13.57 23.16
CA LEU A 346 -11.47 15.01 23.38
C LEU A 346 -12.75 15.59 22.78
N MET A 347 -13.28 15.00 21.71
CA MET A 347 -14.38 15.60 20.94
C MET A 347 -15.68 14.82 21.02
N ALA A 348 -15.61 13.49 20.89
CA ALA A 348 -16.80 12.66 20.77
C ALA A 348 -16.60 11.26 21.39
N PRO A 349 -16.79 11.11 22.71
CA PRO A 349 -16.65 9.83 23.42
C PRO A 349 -17.59 8.71 22.94
N SER A 350 -18.59 9.03 22.11
CA SER A 350 -19.44 8.03 21.45
C SER A 350 -18.72 7.26 20.35
N ILE A 351 -17.60 7.78 19.82
CA ILE A 351 -16.86 7.13 18.74
C ILE A 351 -16.12 5.92 19.28
N LYS A 352 -16.47 4.75 18.73
CA LYS A 352 -15.89 3.44 19.07
C LYS A 352 -14.90 2.96 18.02
N ALA A 353 -14.99 3.45 16.79
CA ALA A 353 -14.20 2.94 15.68
C ALA A 353 -13.94 3.98 14.60
N THR A 354 -12.99 3.67 13.73
CA THR A 354 -12.80 4.35 12.44
C THR A 354 -13.07 3.40 11.29
N PHE A 355 -13.49 3.95 10.15
CA PHE A 355 -13.58 3.25 8.88
C PHE A 355 -13.01 4.13 7.76
N LYS A 356 -11.93 3.66 7.12
CA LYS A 356 -11.31 4.35 5.98
C LYS A 356 -12.03 3.96 4.70
N ILE A 357 -12.38 4.97 3.91
CA ILE A 357 -12.81 4.83 2.51
C ILE A 357 -11.71 5.38 1.59
N ASP A 358 -11.65 4.88 0.36
CA ASP A 358 -10.96 5.60 -0.72
C ASP A 358 -12.00 6.39 -1.52
N LEU A 359 -11.59 7.52 -2.07
CA LEU A 359 -12.51 8.47 -2.72
C LEU A 359 -12.93 8.03 -4.13
N ASP A 360 -12.27 7.01 -4.67
CA ASP A 360 -12.65 6.30 -5.90
C ASP A 360 -13.55 5.08 -5.63
N GLN A 361 -14.03 4.92 -4.39
CA GLN A 361 -14.89 3.82 -3.95
C GLN A 361 -16.20 4.32 -3.35
N VAL A 362 -17.28 3.56 -3.57
CA VAL A 362 -18.61 3.87 -3.03
C VAL A 362 -19.28 2.63 -2.46
N PHE A 363 -20.20 2.79 -1.50
CA PHE A 363 -21.04 1.69 -1.02
C PHE A 363 -22.18 1.44 -2.01
N PRO A 364 -22.25 0.25 -2.65
CA PRO A 364 -23.33 -0.07 -3.57
C PRO A 364 -24.55 -0.61 -2.80
N GLU A 365 -25.19 0.26 -2.01
CA GLU A 365 -26.23 -0.11 -1.02
C GLU A 365 -27.33 -1.02 -1.55
N GLU A 366 -27.86 -0.74 -2.74
CA GLU A 366 -28.91 -1.57 -3.36
C GLU A 366 -28.43 -3.00 -3.64
N HIS A 367 -27.20 -3.15 -4.12
CA HIS A 367 -26.60 -4.46 -4.40
C HIS A 367 -26.26 -5.19 -3.08
N LEU A 368 -25.77 -4.45 -2.07
CA LEU A 368 -25.51 -4.99 -0.73
C LEU A 368 -26.77 -5.62 -0.15
N VAL A 369 -27.86 -4.85 -0.05
CA VAL A 369 -29.12 -5.36 0.47
C VAL A 369 -29.63 -6.54 -0.37
N LYS A 370 -29.53 -6.46 -1.69
CA LYS A 370 -30.01 -7.51 -2.59
C LYS A 370 -29.26 -8.84 -2.43
N GLU A 371 -27.93 -8.82 -2.30
CA GLU A 371 -27.10 -10.04 -2.32
C GLU A 371 -26.70 -10.54 -0.92
N THR A 372 -26.67 -9.66 0.08
CA THR A 372 -26.24 -9.98 1.46
C THR A 372 -27.38 -9.86 2.48
N GLY A 373 -28.48 -9.19 2.11
CA GLY A 373 -29.58 -8.86 3.02
C GLY A 373 -29.25 -7.75 4.01
N LYS A 374 -28.11 -7.06 3.86
CA LYS A 374 -27.65 -6.00 4.77
C LYS A 374 -27.13 -4.80 3.99
N SER A 375 -27.39 -3.61 4.51
CA SER A 375 -26.76 -2.37 4.05
C SER A 375 -25.34 -2.23 4.61
N ALA A 376 -24.56 -1.26 4.13
CA ALA A 376 -23.18 -1.07 4.57
C ALA A 376 -23.09 -0.85 6.10
N PHE A 377 -23.99 -0.05 6.69
CA PHE A 377 -23.94 0.23 8.12
C PHE A 377 -24.31 -1.01 8.94
N GLN A 378 -25.26 -1.81 8.45
CA GLN A 378 -25.61 -3.08 9.09
C GLN A 378 -24.44 -4.09 9.07
N HIS A 379 -23.56 -4.03 8.06
CA HIS A 379 -22.33 -4.82 8.06
C HIS A 379 -21.34 -4.36 9.13
N LEU A 380 -21.24 -3.05 9.40
CA LEU A 380 -20.38 -2.48 10.46
C LEU A 380 -20.88 -2.83 11.88
N MET A 381 -22.15 -3.18 12.04
CA MET A 381 -22.76 -3.54 13.33
C MET A 381 -22.47 -4.99 13.77
N THR A 382 -21.57 -5.71 13.10
CA THR A 382 -21.30 -7.12 13.40
C THR A 382 -20.72 -7.31 14.81
N PRO A 383 -21.19 -8.30 15.59
CA PRO A 383 -20.59 -8.65 16.88
C PRO A 383 -19.26 -9.40 16.73
N LEU A 384 -18.88 -9.78 15.51
CA LEU A 384 -17.56 -10.35 15.24
C LEU A 384 -16.44 -9.29 15.28
N TRP A 385 -16.75 -8.01 15.04
CA TRP A 385 -15.75 -6.96 15.10
C TRP A 385 -15.50 -6.61 16.56
N GLY A 386 -14.30 -6.91 17.05
CA GLY A 386 -13.94 -6.93 18.47
C GLY A 386 -14.17 -8.28 19.16
N ALA A 387 -14.42 -9.35 18.41
CA ALA A 387 -14.51 -10.70 18.98
C ALA A 387 -13.12 -11.26 19.34
N ARG A 388 -13.13 -12.23 20.25
CA ARG A 388 -11.97 -13.06 20.62
C ARG A 388 -12.16 -14.48 20.11
N GLY A 389 -11.06 -15.11 19.73
CA GLY A 389 -11.08 -16.48 19.25
C GLY A 389 -9.68 -17.06 19.15
N ARG A 390 -9.57 -18.17 18.41
CA ARG A 390 -8.32 -18.89 18.16
C ARG A 390 -8.11 -19.10 16.68
N ASP A 391 -6.90 -18.86 16.22
CA ASP A 391 -6.52 -19.15 14.84
C ASP A 391 -6.28 -20.65 14.59
N TRP A 392 -5.88 -20.97 13.35
CA TRP A 392 -5.57 -22.32 12.91
C TRP A 392 -4.39 -22.98 13.64
N LEU A 393 -3.51 -22.18 14.29
CA LEU A 393 -2.41 -22.65 15.15
C LEU A 393 -2.82 -22.73 16.63
N GLY A 394 -4.05 -22.34 16.97
CA GLY A 394 -4.56 -22.28 18.34
C GLY A 394 -4.12 -21.06 19.13
N ARG A 395 -3.51 -20.05 18.49
CA ARG A 395 -3.11 -18.79 19.14
C ARG A 395 -4.35 -17.94 19.40
N GLU A 396 -4.36 -17.23 20.53
CA GLU A 396 -5.43 -16.27 20.82
C GLU A 396 -5.40 -15.12 19.84
N VAL A 397 -6.58 -14.72 19.35
CA VAL A 397 -6.77 -13.65 18.38
C VAL A 397 -7.80 -12.66 18.89
N PHE A 398 -7.53 -11.37 18.67
CA PHE A 398 -8.50 -10.30 18.81
C PHE A 398 -8.80 -9.67 17.45
N LEU A 399 -10.06 -9.72 17.04
CA LEU A 399 -10.55 -9.22 15.76
C LEU A 399 -10.86 -7.71 15.83
N GLY A 400 -9.89 -6.91 16.28
CA GLY A 400 -10.04 -5.47 16.48
C GLY A 400 -10.00 -4.63 15.20
N LEU A 401 -9.50 -5.21 14.11
CA LEU A 401 -9.50 -4.58 12.78
C LEU A 401 -10.60 -5.21 11.91
N LEU A 402 -11.07 -4.47 10.91
CA LEU A 402 -12.15 -4.88 10.00
C LEU A 402 -11.68 -4.73 8.56
N ALA A 403 -11.89 -5.74 7.74
CA ALA A 403 -11.61 -5.71 6.31
C ALA A 403 -12.86 -6.07 5.52
N GLY A 404 -13.27 -5.17 4.62
CA GLY A 404 -14.20 -5.46 3.55
C GLY A 404 -13.48 -5.81 2.24
N ALA A 405 -14.22 -5.93 1.16
CA ALA A 405 -13.72 -6.31 -0.15
C ALA A 405 -14.16 -5.31 -1.24
N LEU A 406 -13.63 -5.48 -2.45
CA LEU A 406 -13.91 -4.64 -3.60
C LEU A 406 -14.57 -5.45 -4.71
N VAL A 407 -15.38 -4.77 -5.51
CA VAL A 407 -15.86 -5.23 -6.81
C VAL A 407 -15.69 -4.09 -7.81
N ASN A 408 -15.21 -4.37 -9.02
CA ASN A 408 -15.09 -3.34 -10.05
C ASN A 408 -16.48 -2.89 -10.53
N GLU A 409 -16.61 -1.63 -10.92
CA GLU A 409 -17.83 -1.05 -11.53
C GLU A 409 -18.40 -1.95 -12.62
N LYS A 410 -17.58 -2.32 -13.60
CA LYS A 410 -17.96 -3.19 -14.73
C LYS A 410 -18.39 -4.61 -14.35
N ASP A 411 -18.00 -5.07 -13.16
CA ASP A 411 -18.22 -6.45 -12.70
C ASP A 411 -19.41 -6.56 -11.74
N ILE A 412 -19.87 -5.45 -11.15
CA ILE A 412 -20.95 -5.45 -10.16
C ILE A 412 -22.28 -5.98 -10.71
N GLY A 413 -22.54 -5.77 -12.01
CA GLY A 413 -23.74 -6.28 -12.67
C GLY A 413 -23.84 -7.81 -12.70
N ARG A 414 -22.72 -8.53 -12.46
CA ARG A 414 -22.70 -10.00 -12.35
C ARG A 414 -23.00 -10.45 -10.93
N SER A 415 -22.26 -9.92 -9.96
CA SER A 415 -22.42 -10.14 -8.52
C SER A 415 -21.41 -9.29 -7.77
N LEU A 416 -21.75 -8.88 -6.54
CA LEU A 416 -20.80 -8.34 -5.57
C LEU A 416 -19.60 -9.25 -5.32
N PHE A 417 -19.77 -10.57 -5.43
CA PHE A 417 -18.72 -11.57 -5.18
C PHE A 417 -17.91 -11.93 -6.43
N THR A 418 -17.90 -11.04 -7.43
CA THR A 418 -17.01 -11.18 -8.59
C THR A 418 -15.63 -10.62 -8.19
N PRO A 419 -14.54 -11.41 -8.28
CA PRO A 419 -13.23 -10.97 -7.86
C PRO A 419 -12.74 -9.80 -8.73
N ASP A 420 -12.27 -8.74 -8.07
CA ASP A 420 -11.70 -7.54 -8.68
C ASP A 420 -10.34 -7.83 -9.35
N VAL A 421 -9.55 -8.71 -8.73
CA VAL A 421 -8.30 -9.25 -9.27
C VAL A 421 -8.52 -10.67 -9.78
N ARG A 422 -8.27 -10.88 -11.07
CA ARG A 422 -8.41 -12.19 -11.74
C ARG A 422 -7.05 -12.83 -11.98
N TYR A 423 -7.06 -14.16 -12.08
CA TYR A 423 -5.87 -14.91 -12.50
C TYR A 423 -5.38 -14.41 -13.86
N PRO A 424 -4.06 -14.20 -14.01
CA PRO A 424 -3.48 -13.80 -15.27
C PRO A 424 -3.51 -14.92 -16.32
N SER A 425 -3.16 -14.57 -17.57
CA SER A 425 -2.91 -15.55 -18.62
C SER A 425 -1.63 -16.35 -18.36
N GLU A 426 -1.54 -17.53 -18.98
CA GLU A 426 -0.34 -18.39 -18.94
C GLU A 426 0.75 -17.96 -19.93
N ASP A 427 0.58 -16.82 -20.62
CA ASP A 427 1.58 -16.27 -21.53
C ASP A 427 2.67 -15.47 -20.79
N ILE A 428 3.37 -16.17 -19.89
CA ILE A 428 4.37 -15.61 -18.98
C ILE A 428 5.61 -15.24 -19.80
N THR A 429 6.11 -14.00 -19.70
CA THR A 429 7.32 -13.55 -20.43
C THR A 429 8.15 -12.54 -19.64
N GLY A 430 9.46 -12.47 -19.93
CA GLY A 430 10.37 -11.51 -19.29
C GLY A 430 10.41 -11.64 -17.77
N ASP A 431 10.18 -10.54 -17.06
CA ASP A 431 10.23 -10.48 -15.59
C ASP A 431 9.19 -11.38 -14.90
N GLU A 432 8.07 -11.69 -15.57
CA GLU A 432 6.99 -12.54 -15.04
C GLU A 432 7.44 -14.00 -14.82
N VAL A 433 8.53 -14.42 -15.48
CA VAL A 433 9.17 -15.72 -15.23
C VAL A 433 9.73 -15.78 -13.80
N LEU A 434 10.37 -14.70 -13.34
CA LEU A 434 10.96 -14.60 -12.00
C LEU A 434 9.91 -14.30 -10.94
N PHE A 435 8.95 -13.43 -11.25
CA PHE A 435 8.00 -12.91 -10.27
C PHE A 435 6.71 -12.45 -10.91
N TYR A 436 5.57 -12.99 -10.47
CA TYR A 436 4.27 -12.64 -11.03
C TYR A 436 3.21 -12.46 -9.94
N SER A 437 3.28 -11.32 -9.23
CA SER A 437 2.42 -11.02 -8.07
C SER A 437 0.92 -11.16 -8.36
N GLN A 438 0.45 -10.97 -9.60
CA GLN A 438 -0.96 -11.14 -9.92
C GLN A 438 -1.49 -12.55 -9.58
N LEU A 439 -0.63 -13.59 -9.58
CA LEU A 439 -1.00 -14.96 -9.20
C LEU A 439 -1.44 -15.08 -7.74
N PRO A 440 -0.57 -14.81 -6.75
CA PRO A 440 -0.98 -14.86 -5.34
C PRO A 440 -2.05 -13.83 -5.01
N GLN A 441 -2.11 -12.70 -5.74
CA GLN A 441 -3.17 -11.72 -5.58
C GLN A 441 -4.54 -12.28 -5.97
N ALA A 442 -4.67 -12.89 -7.14
CA ALA A 442 -5.92 -13.54 -7.56
C ALA A 442 -6.33 -14.67 -6.60
N LEU A 443 -5.37 -15.50 -6.18
CA LEU A 443 -5.61 -16.57 -5.21
C LEU A 443 -6.17 -16.01 -3.88
N SER A 444 -5.53 -15.00 -3.31
CA SER A 444 -6.00 -14.37 -2.07
C SER A 444 -7.31 -13.62 -2.26
N THR A 445 -7.58 -12.98 -3.40
CA THR A 445 -8.89 -12.36 -3.66
C THR A 445 -10.00 -13.41 -3.59
N GLU A 446 -9.86 -14.55 -4.28
CA GLU A 446 -10.88 -15.61 -4.24
C GLU A 446 -10.98 -16.31 -2.89
N ALA A 447 -9.84 -16.58 -2.24
CA ALA A 447 -9.79 -17.32 -0.97
C ALA A 447 -10.18 -16.47 0.24
N GLU A 448 -9.91 -15.17 0.23
CA GLU A 448 -10.09 -14.29 1.38
C GLU A 448 -11.24 -13.31 1.13
N MET A 449 -11.13 -12.44 0.12
CA MET A 449 -12.09 -11.35 -0.13
C MET A 449 -13.47 -11.86 -0.54
N MET A 450 -13.54 -12.91 -1.36
CA MET A 450 -14.79 -13.44 -1.89
C MET A 450 -15.44 -14.50 -0.98
N THR A 451 -14.84 -14.79 0.18
CA THR A 451 -15.35 -15.81 1.09
C THR A 451 -16.67 -15.40 1.71
N ARG A 452 -17.63 -16.33 1.72
CA ARG A 452 -19.00 -16.16 2.26
C ARG A 452 -19.20 -17.04 3.48
N TYR A 453 -19.98 -16.57 4.44
CA TYR A 453 -20.27 -17.30 5.67
C TYR A 453 -21.61 -18.02 5.56
N ASN A 454 -21.65 -19.07 4.73
CA ASN A 454 -22.86 -19.81 4.39
C ASN A 454 -22.72 -21.33 4.53
N SER A 455 -21.70 -21.80 5.25
CA SER A 455 -21.47 -23.22 5.54
C SER A 455 -21.47 -23.48 7.05
N GLU A 456 -21.58 -24.76 7.45
CA GLU A 456 -21.48 -25.14 8.86
C GLU A 456 -20.08 -24.90 9.45
N GLU A 457 -19.03 -25.02 8.62
CA GLU A 457 -17.65 -24.78 9.03
C GLU A 457 -17.32 -23.29 9.16
N LEU A 458 -18.02 -22.45 8.40
CA LEU A 458 -17.80 -21.01 8.33
C LEU A 458 -19.15 -20.29 8.33
N ASP A 459 -19.71 -20.14 9.53
CA ASP A 459 -21.09 -19.69 9.76
C ASP A 459 -21.21 -18.21 10.15
N GLY A 460 -20.08 -17.50 10.30
CA GLY A 460 -20.05 -16.10 10.71
C GLY A 460 -20.53 -15.88 12.15
N LYS A 461 -20.55 -16.94 12.98
CA LYS A 461 -20.96 -16.90 14.39
C LYS A 461 -19.94 -17.62 15.27
N LYS A 462 -19.72 -18.91 15.03
CA LYS A 462 -18.73 -19.74 15.70
C LYS A 462 -17.41 -19.77 14.95
N ALA A 463 -17.43 -19.48 13.65
CA ALA A 463 -16.24 -19.41 12.84
C ALA A 463 -16.30 -18.27 11.82
N CYS A 464 -15.16 -17.65 11.58
CA CYS A 464 -14.94 -16.66 10.54
C CYS A 464 -13.51 -16.78 10.01
N ILE A 465 -13.11 -15.97 9.03
CA ILE A 465 -11.71 -15.89 8.62
C ILE A 465 -11.08 -14.55 9.04
N GLN A 466 -9.79 -14.61 9.37
CA GLN A 466 -8.93 -13.43 9.47
C GLN A 466 -8.35 -13.06 8.10
N ARG A 467 -7.91 -11.81 7.92
CA ARG A 467 -7.29 -11.33 6.67
C ARG A 467 -5.96 -10.63 6.87
N TYR A 468 -5.09 -10.80 5.89
CA TYR A 468 -3.89 -9.99 5.66
C TYR A 468 -3.92 -9.30 4.30
N HIS A 469 -4.57 -9.93 3.31
CA HIS A 469 -4.97 -9.23 2.10
C HIS A 469 -6.07 -8.23 2.46
N VAL A 470 -5.70 -6.96 2.53
CA VAL A 470 -6.59 -5.82 2.74
C VAL A 470 -6.45 -4.83 1.58
N THR A 471 -7.40 -3.90 1.51
CA THR A 471 -7.41 -2.80 0.54
C THR A 471 -7.37 -1.48 1.31
N GLY A 472 -6.78 -0.43 0.74
CA GLY A 472 -6.68 0.89 1.38
C GLY A 472 -8.04 1.41 1.89
N GLY A 473 -9.07 1.37 1.03
CA GLY A 473 -10.36 2.04 1.22
C GLY A 473 -11.52 1.21 1.74
N THR A 474 -11.31 0.08 2.39
CA THR A 474 -12.42 -0.69 2.97
C THR A 474 -12.02 -1.32 4.30
N THR A 475 -11.42 -0.50 5.18
CA THR A 475 -10.81 -0.98 6.43
C THR A 475 -11.23 -0.20 7.66
N GLY A 476 -11.54 -0.92 8.74
CA GLY A 476 -11.89 -0.35 10.03
C GLY A 476 -10.93 -0.74 11.16
N ALA A 477 -10.90 0.07 12.21
CA ALA A 477 -10.21 -0.25 13.46
C ALA A 477 -11.03 0.22 14.66
N LEU A 478 -11.14 -0.61 15.70
CA LEU A 478 -11.73 -0.18 16.98
C LEU A 478 -10.75 0.73 17.72
N VAL A 479 -11.26 1.76 18.40
CA VAL A 479 -10.44 2.68 19.22
C VAL A 479 -9.69 1.91 20.30
N GLU A 480 -10.31 0.89 20.91
CA GLU A 480 -9.64 0.02 21.89
C GLU A 480 -8.47 -0.74 21.26
N ALA A 481 -8.60 -1.19 20.00
CA ALA A 481 -7.54 -1.90 19.30
C ALA A 481 -6.36 -0.98 19.02
N LEU A 482 -6.65 0.25 18.57
CA LEU A 482 -5.65 1.26 18.31
C LEU A 482 -4.84 1.60 19.57
N ARG A 483 -5.51 1.77 20.73
CA ARG A 483 -4.83 2.08 21.99
C ARG A 483 -4.04 0.89 22.57
N ALA A 484 -4.58 -0.33 22.47
CA ALA A 484 -4.02 -1.49 23.15
C ALA A 484 -2.83 -2.14 22.42
N TRP A 485 -2.83 -2.13 21.09
CA TRP A 485 -1.74 -2.67 20.25
C TRP A 485 -0.89 -1.59 19.59
N ARG A 486 -1.41 -0.36 19.42
CA ARG A 486 -0.67 0.76 18.81
C ARG A 486 -0.13 0.45 17.39
N PRO A 487 -0.94 -0.13 16.48
CA PRO A 487 -0.51 -0.41 15.11
C PRO A 487 -0.28 0.89 14.33
N PHE A 488 0.72 0.85 13.44
CA PHE A 488 1.07 1.95 12.55
C PHE A 488 1.75 1.42 11.28
N THR A 489 1.67 2.19 10.21
CA THR A 489 2.50 2.00 9.02
C THR A 489 3.69 2.94 9.08
N PRO A 490 4.94 2.44 8.99
CA PRO A 490 6.11 3.31 9.02
C PRO A 490 6.15 4.33 7.87
N GLY A 491 6.71 5.50 8.13
CA GLY A 491 6.81 6.62 7.19
C GLY A 491 7.70 6.36 5.97
N PHE A 492 8.50 5.30 5.95
CA PHE A 492 9.25 4.87 4.75
C PHE A 492 8.42 4.02 3.77
N VAL A 493 7.18 3.65 4.12
CA VAL A 493 6.32 2.82 3.25
C VAL A 493 5.56 3.73 2.27
N GLY A 494 6.02 3.75 1.02
CA GLY A 494 5.42 4.54 -0.07
C GLY A 494 4.33 3.87 -0.88
N ARG A 495 3.95 2.63 -0.57
CA ARG A 495 2.91 1.88 -1.29
C ARG A 495 2.45 0.68 -0.47
N ALA A 496 1.18 0.32 -0.57
CA ALA A 496 0.57 -0.80 0.14
C ALA A 496 0.68 -0.64 1.66
N GLU A 497 0.48 0.59 2.10
CA GLU A 497 0.51 1.05 3.47
C GLU A 497 -0.49 0.30 4.36
N ASP A 498 -1.64 -0.07 3.82
CA ASP A 498 -2.68 -0.89 4.43
C ASP A 498 -2.18 -2.30 4.77
N GLN A 499 -1.32 -2.87 3.91
CA GLN A 499 -0.73 -4.19 4.11
C GLN A 499 0.40 -4.17 5.14
N ALA A 500 1.15 -3.06 5.17
CA ALA A 500 2.22 -2.84 6.13
C ALA A 500 1.70 -2.48 7.54
N TYR A 501 0.48 -1.95 7.66
CA TYR A 501 -0.07 -1.49 8.93
C TYR A 501 -0.09 -2.55 10.03
N LEU A 502 -0.50 -3.78 9.69
CA LEU A 502 -0.55 -4.86 10.67
C LEU A 502 0.84 -5.40 11.03
N MET A 503 1.84 -5.22 10.15
CA MET A 503 3.19 -5.74 10.36
C MET A 503 3.83 -5.17 11.63
N SER A 504 3.53 -3.92 11.99
CA SER A 504 4.14 -3.27 13.16
C SER A 504 3.81 -3.95 14.50
N VAL A 505 2.74 -4.74 14.54
CA VAL A 505 2.23 -5.44 15.73
C VAL A 505 1.97 -6.92 15.47
N LEU A 506 2.39 -7.45 14.32
CA LEU A 506 2.07 -8.81 13.87
C LEU A 506 2.49 -9.87 14.92
N PHE A 507 3.61 -9.59 15.58
CA PHE A 507 4.30 -10.41 16.57
C PHE A 507 3.85 -10.16 18.01
N GLU A 508 3.07 -9.11 18.28
CA GLU A 508 2.60 -8.74 19.62
C GLU A 508 1.31 -9.51 19.98
N CYS A 509 1.48 -10.70 20.53
CA CYS A 509 0.37 -11.63 20.81
C CYS A 509 0.07 -11.86 22.30
N GLU A 510 0.72 -11.14 23.23
CA GLU A 510 0.52 -11.33 24.68
C GLU A 510 -0.92 -11.11 25.15
N LYS A 511 -1.66 -10.21 24.49
CA LYS A 511 -3.07 -9.88 24.78
C LYS A 511 -4.05 -10.56 23.80
N GLY A 512 -3.53 -11.50 23.01
CA GLY A 512 -4.12 -11.99 21.77
C GLY A 512 -3.57 -11.23 20.55
N CYS A 513 -3.30 -11.95 19.47
CA CYS A 513 -2.80 -11.36 18.23
C CYS A 513 -3.89 -10.47 17.59
N LEU A 514 -3.60 -9.19 17.33
CA LEU A 514 -4.52 -8.31 16.61
C LEU A 514 -4.64 -8.76 15.16
N ARG A 515 -5.86 -8.90 14.63
CA ARG A 515 -6.10 -9.34 13.24
C ARG A 515 -7.29 -8.62 12.61
N TYR A 516 -7.32 -8.56 11.28
CA TYR A 516 -8.49 -8.11 10.54
C TYR A 516 -9.54 -9.22 10.51
N LEU A 517 -10.75 -8.90 10.95
CA LEU A 517 -11.94 -9.66 10.61
C LEU A 517 -12.25 -9.48 9.12
N HIS A 518 -12.40 -10.57 8.38
CA HIS A 518 -13.13 -10.52 7.12
C HIS A 518 -14.62 -10.36 7.40
N LYS A 519 -15.22 -9.25 6.97
CA LYS A 519 -16.67 -9.11 7.01
C LYS A 519 -17.25 -9.53 5.66
N ASP A 520 -17.81 -10.74 5.62
CA ASP A 520 -18.50 -11.23 4.44
C ASP A 520 -19.58 -10.25 3.97
N GLY A 521 -19.59 -9.95 2.68
CA GLY A 521 -20.53 -9.02 2.06
C GLY A 521 -20.32 -7.54 2.38
N LEU A 522 -19.36 -7.13 3.22
CA LEU A 522 -18.96 -5.72 3.29
C LEU A 522 -18.10 -5.40 2.07
N ILE A 523 -18.75 -4.96 0.99
CA ILE A 523 -18.12 -4.77 -0.31
C ILE A 523 -18.37 -3.33 -0.79
N MET A 524 -17.30 -2.66 -1.23
CA MET A 524 -17.39 -1.38 -1.91
C MET A 524 -17.17 -1.56 -3.41
N ARG A 525 -17.83 -0.73 -4.21
CA ARG A 525 -17.63 -0.69 -5.66
C ARG A 525 -16.46 0.22 -5.98
N HIS A 526 -15.57 -0.25 -6.86
CA HIS A 526 -14.38 0.47 -7.28
C HIS A 526 -14.55 1.04 -8.69
N ASP A 527 -14.51 2.37 -8.79
CA ASP A 527 -14.87 3.10 -10.01
C ASP A 527 -13.66 3.72 -10.71
N LYS A 528 -12.51 3.02 -10.68
CA LYS A 528 -11.21 3.49 -11.23
C LYS A 528 -11.23 3.96 -12.68
N GLU A 529 -12.03 3.31 -13.52
CA GLU A 529 -12.10 3.61 -14.95
C GLU A 529 -12.85 4.91 -15.24
N ALA A 530 -13.62 5.44 -14.28
CA ALA A 530 -14.38 6.68 -14.44
C ALA A 530 -13.54 7.96 -14.24
N PHE A 531 -12.40 7.89 -13.54
CA PHE A 531 -11.70 9.10 -13.09
C PHE A 531 -10.46 9.50 -13.91
N ALA A 532 -9.71 8.58 -14.55
CA ALA A 532 -8.67 8.97 -15.51
C ALA A 532 -7.96 7.80 -16.22
N SER A 533 -8.34 7.46 -17.46
CA SER A 533 -7.50 6.58 -18.29
C SER A 533 -6.13 7.21 -18.61
N GLU A 534 -6.07 8.54 -18.73
CA GLU A 534 -4.86 9.30 -19.09
C GLU A 534 -3.88 9.43 -17.92
N ALA A 535 -4.35 9.74 -16.70
CA ALA A 535 -3.50 9.77 -15.51
C ALA A 535 -2.97 8.37 -15.14
N ILE A 536 -3.75 7.31 -15.38
CA ILE A 536 -3.30 5.91 -15.19
C ILE A 536 -2.13 5.56 -16.12
N GLN A 537 -2.12 6.06 -17.36
CA GLN A 537 -0.99 5.85 -18.27
C GLN A 537 0.24 6.63 -17.80
N ALA A 538 0.07 7.89 -17.41
CA ALA A 538 1.15 8.74 -16.91
C ALA A 538 1.78 8.23 -15.59
N ALA A 539 1.04 7.47 -14.78
CA ALA A 539 1.52 6.89 -13.53
C ALA A 539 2.13 5.48 -13.67
N TRP A 540 2.12 4.88 -14.87
CA TRP A 540 2.46 3.45 -15.05
C TRP A 540 3.89 3.11 -14.61
N ALA A 541 4.88 3.92 -15.02
CA ALA A 541 6.29 3.72 -14.64
C ALA A 541 6.46 3.88 -13.12
N GLY A 542 5.86 4.91 -12.53
CA GLY A 542 5.83 5.17 -11.10
C GLY A 542 5.26 4.01 -10.29
N LYS A 543 4.10 3.48 -10.71
CA LYS A 543 3.45 2.31 -10.08
C LYS A 543 4.31 1.06 -10.18
N THR A 544 4.86 0.78 -11.36
CA THR A 544 5.70 -0.40 -11.61
C THR A 544 6.97 -0.37 -10.76
N VAL A 545 7.67 0.76 -10.72
CA VAL A 545 8.86 0.94 -9.86
C VAL A 545 8.48 0.93 -8.38
N GLY A 546 7.30 1.43 -8.01
CA GLY A 546 6.75 1.35 -6.66
C GLY A 546 6.65 -0.09 -6.15
N ASP A 547 6.23 -1.04 -7.00
CA ASP A 547 6.22 -2.47 -6.63
C ASP A 547 7.64 -3.04 -6.45
N TYR A 548 8.65 -2.53 -7.16
CA TYR A 548 10.05 -2.96 -6.98
C TYR A 548 10.65 -2.40 -5.69
N VAL A 549 10.36 -1.13 -5.38
CA VAL A 549 10.70 -0.51 -4.09
C VAL A 549 10.03 -1.28 -2.96
N ARG A 550 8.77 -1.65 -3.13
CA ARG A 550 7.99 -2.42 -2.15
C ARG A 550 8.66 -3.75 -1.79
N ILE A 551 9.21 -4.49 -2.75
CA ILE A 551 9.95 -5.74 -2.46
C ILE A 551 11.10 -5.48 -1.48
N ILE A 552 11.89 -4.44 -1.72
CA ILE A 552 13.00 -4.08 -0.85
C ILE A 552 12.48 -3.64 0.52
N ILE A 553 11.59 -2.66 0.56
CA ILE A 553 11.06 -2.11 1.80
C ILE A 553 10.41 -3.19 2.67
N PHE A 554 9.56 -4.06 2.11
CA PHE A 554 8.87 -5.09 2.87
C PHE A 554 9.84 -6.16 3.39
N SER A 555 10.85 -6.52 2.60
CA SER A 555 11.86 -7.50 3.01
C SER A 555 12.72 -6.99 4.18
N PHE A 556 13.21 -5.75 4.10
CA PHE A 556 13.99 -5.15 5.19
C PHE A 556 13.11 -4.77 6.39
N TYR A 557 11.86 -4.39 6.16
CA TYR A 557 10.92 -4.13 7.24
C TYR A 557 10.61 -5.42 8.02
N ALA A 558 10.34 -6.53 7.35
CA ALA A 558 10.13 -7.83 7.99
C ALA A 558 11.34 -8.23 8.87
N ARG A 559 12.57 -7.99 8.41
CA ARG A 559 13.81 -8.22 9.18
C ARG A 559 13.96 -7.31 10.41
N ALA A 560 13.24 -6.20 10.47
CA ALA A 560 13.25 -5.29 11.60
C ALA A 560 12.26 -5.68 12.72
N LEU A 561 11.36 -6.64 12.46
CA LEU A 561 10.30 -7.04 13.39
C LEU A 561 10.78 -8.11 14.40
N GLY A 562 9.92 -8.43 15.38
CA GLY A 562 10.25 -9.33 16.49
C GLY A 562 10.22 -10.84 16.17
N TRP A 563 9.73 -11.25 15.00
CA TRP A 563 9.69 -12.65 14.57
C TRP A 563 10.77 -12.96 13.53
N GLN A 564 11.05 -14.25 13.31
CA GLN A 564 11.88 -14.67 12.18
C GLN A 564 11.19 -14.32 10.86
N ILE A 565 11.98 -14.02 9.82
CA ILE A 565 11.45 -13.58 8.52
C ILE A 565 10.56 -14.67 7.90
N GLU A 566 10.90 -15.95 8.09
CA GLU A 566 10.13 -17.09 7.60
C GLU A 566 8.75 -17.17 8.26
N ASP A 567 8.65 -16.88 9.56
CA ASP A 567 7.38 -16.87 10.29
C ASP A 567 6.50 -15.70 9.87
N ILE A 568 7.09 -14.51 9.70
CA ILE A 568 6.40 -13.31 9.21
C ILE A 568 5.86 -13.58 7.80
N LYS A 569 6.70 -14.11 6.94
CA LYS A 569 6.35 -14.44 5.56
C LYS A 569 5.26 -15.50 5.51
N ALA A 570 5.42 -16.60 6.24
CA ALA A 570 4.41 -17.65 6.34
C ALA A 570 3.07 -17.10 6.85
N GLU A 571 3.05 -16.15 7.79
CA GLU A 571 1.82 -15.53 8.25
C GLU A 571 1.13 -14.72 7.14
N LEU A 572 1.91 -13.93 6.39
CA LEU A 572 1.47 -12.97 5.38
C LEU A 572 1.25 -13.56 3.97
N ASP A 573 1.70 -14.78 3.72
CA ASP A 573 1.55 -15.48 2.44
C ASP A 573 0.09 -15.80 2.09
N PRO A 574 -0.31 -15.75 0.81
CA PRO A 574 0.54 -15.51 -0.35
C PRO A 574 0.55 -14.05 -0.84
N PHE A 575 -0.44 -13.23 -0.46
CA PHE A 575 -0.60 -11.88 -1.00
C PHE A 575 0.52 -10.91 -0.60
N THR A 576 0.66 -10.65 0.71
CA THR A 576 1.64 -9.69 1.22
C THR A 576 3.03 -10.33 1.28
N GLY A 577 3.09 -11.61 1.69
CA GLY A 577 4.33 -12.35 1.85
C GLY A 577 5.14 -12.51 0.56
N CYS A 578 4.50 -12.46 -0.61
CA CYS A 578 5.24 -12.52 -1.87
C CYS A 578 6.14 -11.31 -2.13
N PHE A 579 5.92 -10.17 -1.46
CA PHE A 579 6.83 -9.01 -1.52
C PHE A 579 7.97 -9.09 -0.48
N ILE A 580 8.06 -10.17 0.29
CA ILE A 580 9.13 -10.43 1.25
C ILE A 580 10.06 -11.49 0.64
N SER A 581 11.28 -11.09 0.32
CA SER A 581 12.28 -11.90 -0.36
C SER A 581 13.57 -12.03 0.47
N ASP A 582 14.27 -13.14 0.26
CA ASP A 582 15.62 -13.35 0.79
C ASP A 582 16.68 -12.61 -0.06
N MET A 583 16.34 -12.26 -1.31
CA MET A 583 17.18 -11.54 -2.26
C MET A 583 16.48 -10.31 -2.88
N PRO A 584 15.98 -9.37 -2.04
CA PRO A 584 15.16 -8.26 -2.51
C PRO A 584 15.85 -7.35 -3.51
N ILE A 585 17.16 -7.08 -3.38
CA ILE A 585 17.89 -6.19 -4.30
C ILE A 585 17.99 -6.85 -5.67
N THR A 586 18.44 -8.10 -5.71
CA THR A 586 18.59 -8.89 -6.93
C THR A 586 17.28 -9.03 -7.66
N LEU A 587 16.21 -9.38 -6.94
CA LEU A 587 14.89 -9.53 -7.53
C LEU A 587 14.39 -8.21 -8.12
N SER A 588 14.45 -7.10 -7.38
CA SER A 588 13.96 -5.81 -7.85
C SER A 588 14.72 -5.26 -9.06
N VAL A 589 16.05 -5.38 -9.07
CA VAL A 589 16.87 -4.92 -10.21
C VAL A 589 16.66 -5.81 -11.43
N LEU A 590 16.60 -7.14 -11.27
CA LEU A 590 16.30 -8.06 -12.37
C LEU A 590 14.92 -7.77 -12.98
N ARG A 591 13.90 -7.55 -12.14
CA ARG A 591 12.57 -7.21 -12.63
C ARG A 591 12.57 -5.91 -13.43
N LEU A 592 13.25 -4.86 -12.94
CA LEU A 592 13.39 -3.59 -13.67
C LEU A 592 14.02 -3.82 -15.06
N SER A 593 15.19 -4.47 -15.11
CA SER A 593 15.95 -4.66 -16.35
C SER A 593 15.26 -5.60 -17.35
N LEU A 594 14.63 -6.67 -16.88
CA LEU A 594 13.89 -7.60 -17.73
C LEU A 594 12.57 -7.01 -18.25
N LYS A 595 11.89 -6.18 -17.44
CA LYS A 595 10.71 -5.45 -17.90
C LYS A 595 11.06 -4.44 -18.99
N ALA A 596 12.14 -3.68 -18.80
CA ALA A 596 12.65 -2.76 -19.82
C ALA A 596 13.05 -3.51 -21.10
N ALA A 597 13.75 -4.64 -20.98
CA ALA A 597 14.12 -5.46 -22.13
C ALA A 597 12.90 -6.01 -22.89
N LYS A 598 11.83 -6.39 -22.18
CA LYS A 598 10.54 -6.77 -22.78
C LYS A 598 9.95 -5.63 -23.59
N LEU A 599 9.91 -4.42 -23.04
CA LEU A 599 9.39 -3.24 -23.73
C LEU A 599 10.19 -2.88 -24.98
N PHE A 600 11.53 -2.89 -24.91
CA PHE A 600 12.39 -2.67 -26.07
C PHE A 600 12.15 -3.72 -27.17
N ASN A 601 11.97 -5.00 -26.82
CA ASN A 601 11.63 -6.06 -27.79
C ASN A 601 10.26 -5.88 -28.45
N THR A 602 9.31 -5.25 -27.76
CA THR A 602 7.95 -5.01 -28.28
C THR A 602 7.77 -3.62 -28.90
N SER A 603 8.88 -2.96 -29.28
CA SER A 603 8.88 -1.62 -29.90
C SER A 603 8.21 -0.53 -29.05
N GLN A 604 8.29 -0.63 -27.71
CA GLN A 604 7.80 0.37 -26.75
C GLN A 604 8.99 1.08 -26.07
N ALA A 605 9.89 1.66 -26.88
CA ALA A 605 11.15 2.22 -26.40
C ALA A 605 10.96 3.38 -25.42
N GLU A 606 10.11 4.37 -25.74
CA GLU A 606 9.84 5.52 -24.86
C GLU A 606 9.36 5.09 -23.47
N LYS A 607 8.46 4.11 -23.41
CA LYS A 607 7.95 3.54 -22.17
C LYS A 607 9.03 2.78 -21.39
N ALA A 608 9.97 2.15 -22.08
CA ALA A 608 11.11 1.49 -21.46
C ALA A 608 12.10 2.49 -20.85
N GLU A 609 12.37 3.59 -21.57
CA GLU A 609 13.22 4.67 -21.10
C GLU A 609 12.61 5.37 -19.89
N GLU A 610 11.33 5.71 -19.93
CA GLU A 610 10.60 6.26 -18.78
C GLU A 610 10.67 5.34 -17.55
N LEU A 611 10.43 4.03 -17.73
CA LEU A 611 10.54 3.05 -16.66
C LEU A 611 11.94 3.04 -16.02
N LEU A 612 12.98 3.04 -16.86
CA LEU A 612 14.37 3.02 -16.42
C LEU A 612 14.76 4.31 -15.71
N GLU A 613 14.37 5.48 -16.23
CA GLU A 613 14.64 6.76 -15.59
C GLU A 613 14.01 6.86 -14.20
N VAL A 614 12.73 6.49 -14.07
CA VAL A 614 12.04 6.43 -12.77
C VAL A 614 12.70 5.39 -11.86
N GLY A 615 13.09 4.24 -12.41
CA GLY A 615 13.81 3.17 -11.71
C GLY A 615 15.13 3.66 -11.13
N PHE A 616 16.01 4.24 -11.94
CA PHE A 616 17.30 4.76 -11.50
C PHE A 616 17.18 5.86 -10.46
N LYS A 617 16.11 6.66 -10.53
CA LYS A 617 15.85 7.70 -9.52
C LYS A 617 15.40 7.11 -8.19
N ARG A 618 14.31 6.33 -8.19
CA ARG A 618 13.68 5.85 -6.96
C ARG A 618 14.42 4.66 -6.35
N LEU A 619 14.70 3.64 -7.16
CA LEU A 619 15.43 2.46 -6.70
C LEU A 619 16.89 2.82 -6.41
N GLY A 620 17.53 3.66 -7.23
CA GLY A 620 18.90 4.12 -7.01
C GLY A 620 19.08 4.82 -5.66
N ARG A 621 18.20 5.77 -5.31
CA ARG A 621 18.21 6.44 -4.00
C ARG A 621 18.13 5.43 -2.84
N LEU A 622 17.24 4.44 -2.95
CA LEU A 622 17.08 3.41 -1.93
C LEU A 622 18.32 2.52 -1.81
N LEU A 623 18.93 2.13 -2.93
CA LEU A 623 20.16 1.34 -2.95
C LEU A 623 21.36 2.11 -2.38
N ASP A 624 21.49 3.39 -2.71
CA ASP A 624 22.51 4.28 -2.13
C ASP A 624 22.35 4.38 -0.60
N GLU A 625 21.12 4.53 -0.13
CA GLU A 625 20.83 4.59 1.30
C GLU A 625 21.13 3.27 2.01
N LEU A 626 20.76 2.13 1.43
CA LEU A 626 21.12 0.80 1.93
C LEU A 626 22.65 0.58 1.96
N LYS A 627 23.38 1.10 0.96
CA LYS A 627 24.84 1.02 0.94
C LYS A 627 25.47 1.88 2.05
N ARG A 628 24.94 3.09 2.25
CA ARG A 628 25.42 4.04 3.26
C ARG A 628 25.07 3.60 4.68
N GLU A 629 23.85 3.14 4.90
CA GLU A 629 23.31 2.77 6.21
C GLU A 629 22.40 1.52 6.09
N PRO A 630 22.96 0.30 6.14
CA PRO A 630 22.21 -0.94 5.94
C PRO A 630 21.02 -1.15 6.88
N ASP A 631 21.05 -0.55 8.08
CA ASP A 631 20.04 -0.70 9.12
C ASP A 631 19.03 0.48 9.19
N PHE A 632 19.02 1.40 8.22
CA PHE A 632 18.21 2.62 8.31
C PHE A 632 16.71 2.33 8.48
N ILE A 633 16.18 1.29 7.80
CA ILE A 633 14.78 0.84 7.92
C ILE A 633 14.47 0.38 9.34
N LYS A 634 15.37 -0.40 9.95
CA LYS A 634 15.22 -0.87 11.33
C LYS A 634 15.25 0.29 12.32
N LYS A 635 16.21 1.21 12.15
CA LYS A 635 16.33 2.40 13.00
C LYS A 635 15.10 3.30 12.89
N SER A 636 14.62 3.53 11.67
CA SER A 636 13.41 4.32 11.41
C SER A 636 12.19 3.66 12.03
N PHE A 637 11.99 2.35 11.86
CA PHE A 637 10.89 1.64 12.52
C PHE A 637 10.93 1.78 14.05
N GLN A 638 12.09 1.59 14.68
CA GLN A 638 12.24 1.71 16.13
C GLN A 638 12.01 3.14 16.64
N ARG A 639 12.47 4.14 15.87
CA ARG A 639 12.25 5.56 16.17
C ARG A 639 10.76 5.91 16.08
N GLU A 640 10.08 5.48 15.03
CA GLU A 640 8.64 5.72 14.87
C GLU A 640 7.82 4.95 15.90
N LYS A 641 8.16 3.70 16.23
CA LYS A 641 7.52 2.95 17.32
C LYS A 641 7.59 3.73 18.64
N THR A 642 8.74 4.33 18.93
CA THR A 642 8.93 5.18 20.12
C THR A 642 8.02 6.41 20.06
N GLY A 643 7.97 7.11 18.93
CA GLY A 643 7.05 8.24 18.73
C GLY A 643 5.58 7.88 18.93
N TRP A 644 5.14 6.76 18.36
CA TRP A 644 3.77 6.25 18.56
C TRP A 644 3.50 5.82 19.99
N ASP A 645 4.47 5.23 20.69
CA ASP A 645 4.31 4.91 22.10
C ASP A 645 4.15 6.16 22.97
N ILE A 646 4.90 7.23 22.69
CA ILE A 646 4.69 8.53 23.33
C ILE A 646 3.27 9.03 23.05
N TYR A 647 2.84 8.99 21.79
CA TYR A 647 1.51 9.45 21.38
C TYR A 647 0.38 8.75 22.17
N TYR A 648 0.39 7.42 22.23
CA TYR A 648 -0.64 6.68 22.95
C TYR A 648 -0.53 6.81 24.47
N ASP A 649 0.68 6.91 25.03
CA ASP A 649 0.86 7.22 26.45
C ASP A 649 0.26 8.60 26.82
N VAL A 650 0.36 9.59 25.91
CA VAL A 650 -0.25 10.92 26.10
C VAL A 650 -1.77 10.82 26.13
N ILE A 651 -2.37 10.04 25.22
CA ILE A 651 -3.82 9.81 25.21
C ILE A 651 -4.28 9.17 26.52
N ASP A 652 -3.57 8.12 26.96
CA ASP A 652 -3.91 7.40 28.20
C ASP A 652 -3.80 8.34 29.42
N ALA A 653 -2.76 9.18 29.48
CA ALA A 653 -2.58 10.16 30.54
C ALA A 653 -3.65 11.27 30.52
N LEU A 654 -4.02 11.77 29.34
CA LEU A 654 -5.09 12.76 29.18
C LEU A 654 -6.44 12.21 29.64
N GLU A 655 -6.75 10.94 29.32
CA GLU A 655 -7.98 10.29 29.78
C GLU A 655 -8.06 10.22 31.30
N GLU A 656 -6.98 9.80 31.96
CA GLU A 656 -6.91 9.76 33.42
C GLU A 656 -6.99 11.16 34.05
N ALA A 657 -6.40 12.17 33.44
CA ALA A 657 -6.48 13.55 33.88
C ALA A 657 -7.89 14.13 33.74
N LEU A 658 -8.58 13.84 32.63
CA LEU A 658 -9.98 14.23 32.41
C LEU A 658 -10.93 13.59 33.41
N LYS A 659 -10.72 12.32 33.79
CA LYS A 659 -11.50 11.64 34.83
C LYS A 659 -11.36 12.30 36.21
N ARG A 660 -10.30 13.07 36.43
CA ARG A 660 -10.00 13.79 37.68
C ARG A 660 -10.33 15.28 37.60
N ASP A 661 -11.00 15.73 36.53
CA ASP A 661 -11.29 17.14 36.26
C ASP A 661 -10.03 18.03 36.31
N ASP A 662 -8.88 17.51 35.87
CA ASP A 662 -7.63 18.28 35.84
C ASP A 662 -7.79 19.54 34.95
N PRO A 663 -7.53 20.76 35.46
CA PRO A 663 -7.78 21.98 34.71
C PRO A 663 -6.96 22.11 33.42
N PHE A 664 -5.79 21.48 33.33
CA PHE A 664 -5.01 21.48 32.10
C PHE A 664 -5.69 20.60 31.06
N ALA A 665 -6.08 19.37 31.41
CA ALA A 665 -6.75 18.46 30.48
C ALA A 665 -8.09 19.02 29.95
N VAL A 666 -8.86 19.71 30.81
CA VAL A 666 -10.10 20.39 30.39
C VAL A 666 -9.81 21.49 29.36
N ARG A 667 -8.78 22.32 29.59
CA ARG A 667 -8.36 23.34 28.62
C ARG A 667 -7.81 22.73 27.33
N THR A 668 -7.09 21.61 27.40
CA THR A 668 -6.63 20.86 26.23
C THR A 668 -7.81 20.41 25.38
N ARG A 669 -8.89 19.91 26.02
CA ARG A 669 -10.14 19.55 25.33
C ARG A 669 -10.79 20.74 24.63
N GLU A 670 -10.87 21.89 25.31
CA GLU A 670 -11.39 23.13 24.72
C GLU A 670 -10.53 23.62 23.55
N ARG A 671 -9.20 23.50 23.66
CA ARG A 671 -8.27 23.87 22.60
C ARG A 671 -8.45 22.97 21.37
N MET A 672 -8.56 21.65 21.56
CA MET A 672 -8.86 20.72 20.47
C MET A 672 -10.19 21.05 19.79
N ALA A 673 -11.21 21.48 20.54
CA ALA A 673 -12.48 21.91 19.95
C ALA A 673 -12.35 23.19 19.12
N SER A 674 -11.49 24.12 19.54
CA SER A 674 -11.16 25.33 18.75
C SER A 674 -10.44 24.97 17.45
N ILE A 675 -9.44 24.09 17.52
CA ILE A 675 -8.68 23.59 16.36
C ILE A 675 -9.61 22.86 15.39
N ALA A 676 -10.43 21.92 15.88
CA ALA A 676 -11.38 21.19 15.06
C ALA A 676 -12.40 22.12 14.39
N LYS A 677 -12.78 23.23 15.03
CA LYS A 677 -13.69 24.23 14.44
C LYS A 677 -13.04 25.01 13.30
N SER A 678 -11.75 25.35 13.38
CA SER A 678 -11.05 26.02 12.27
C SER A 678 -10.87 25.12 11.05
N TYR A 679 -10.90 23.81 11.25
CA TYR A 679 -10.66 22.79 10.21
C TYR A 679 -11.93 22.11 9.71
N ARG A 680 -13.06 22.36 10.38
CA ARG A 680 -14.36 22.04 9.83
C ARG A 680 -14.56 22.93 8.60
N LEU A 681 -14.91 22.31 7.49
CA LEU A 681 -15.22 23.08 6.29
C LEU A 681 -16.51 23.89 6.52
N ASN A 682 -16.52 25.15 6.09
CA ASN A 682 -17.65 26.06 6.27
C ASN A 682 -18.62 25.90 5.12
N ILE A 683 -19.52 24.93 5.27
CA ILE A 683 -20.37 24.50 4.17
C ILE A 683 -21.85 24.39 4.51
#